data_AF-A0A937ALB7-F1
#
_entry.id   AF-A0A937ALB7-F1
#
_cell.length_a   1.000
_cell.length_b   1.000
_cell.length_c   1.000
_cell.angle_alpha   90.00
_cell.angle_beta   90.00
_cell.angle_gamma   90.00
#
_symmetry.space_group_name_H-M   'P 1'
#
loop_
_entity.id
_entity.type
_entity.pdbx_description
1 polymer ?
#
loop_
_entity_poly.entity_id
_entity_poly.type
_entity_poly.pdbx_seq_one_letter_code
_entity_poly.pdbx_strand_id
1 'polypeptide(L)'
;FSGTVTGTVFNWTNNTPSIGLAASGTGDIASFLGQNTGNTPVTATITVTPSHNGCTGTPVSFTIRVNPIPVFAAIQNQTVCAGAASTPVNFVGQVNGTTYSWFGGASVGLVNGNGNSLPSFTAVNTGNTAITASIIVISNAAGETISCGTSRQFNITVNPVPVASITASGATTVCPGSTVMLQANTGNGFSYQWRKNGDNITNATSANYIATTSGEYSVVITANGCTSNPSNAITVNIQDIVPPVAPVLADITAECAATVTAPVAIDGCGGEVIGTTTDPLTYQTQGEFVIHWTFTDASGNSSFAEQKVIIRDITPPTIQCVANITTTGTSAAGAVVNYMVPTVADNCTSVTVTQTAGLPSGAVFPMGTTTVSYTATNAAGLTATCSFTVTVSGLAPVIVCPANISVSNNAGQCGAVVNFAATDNTAIPAAIISYTENGNPVTSGSFFAIGTHNIVATSTNAIGTSSCTFIVIVNDTEKPNINAPANQVICANANGNNIYTVPAATTADNCGVATVTYAVTGAVSRTGTGLNASGIFGMGASTITWTVTDVHGNTHTAQTTVTVNPLPVASYVSSTADAFCNRTTVTGVSSINNAMYSWSTVNTAGSFNTNPELSLGLNNADGNYYLYVKVTASGCVSATAAVYNYQKQNITSSYTILAYKEVKLGKYNKVATGSVGVLTAKGEAEFKSYSSVNGPGAFVKAPRIDKDGAGISIPTQINGIANVSLPLMQSNTTNTNNLSNYTASVNNAILTGNYKNLTIKKGISVTVTNTTFGTIKLEEGANIRFTSAVLNIGDLIAEKGARNNNYSYIRFTQNTSVRISSKVSIGSQVIVNPDNYKVTFYMGDNRKDEEKFTVKGGDTKVIANIYMPNGKLRITATDADNDDRNNCDHKAHTSKNCRHKSHEHNDCDHREHTANSCNDDVYMTGLFIAEEVESKGNTVIWNSFDCSAPEQPVVASNSIVKSTMVSEKVNTTDKIVEDLKVTVMPNPSTTYFTLRLESKNQTLVELRVMDAGGRVVDARSKLGANSSVQVGHNYSSGIYYAEFIQGTQRKGIRLIKSRG
;
A
#
# COMPACT_ATOMS: atom_id res chain seq x y z
N PHE A 1 -77.69 -46.93 -62.06
CA PHE A 1 -78.54 -46.57 -63.20
C PHE A 1 -79.93 -47.14 -62.95
N SER A 2 -80.96 -46.52 -63.51
CA SER A 2 -82.35 -46.92 -63.32
C SER A 2 -83.16 -46.59 -64.57
N GLY A 3 -84.32 -47.23 -64.71
CA GLY A 3 -85.22 -47.09 -65.84
C GLY A 3 -86.61 -47.63 -65.52
N THR A 4 -87.59 -47.27 -66.35
CA THR A 4 -89.02 -47.54 -66.10
C THR A 4 -89.48 -48.96 -66.41
N VAL A 5 -88.62 -49.80 -67.00
CA VAL A 5 -88.94 -51.18 -67.39
C VAL A 5 -88.11 -52.16 -66.56
N THR A 6 -88.79 -53.00 -65.77
CA THR A 6 -88.18 -54.01 -64.90
C THR A 6 -87.37 -55.02 -65.72
N GLY A 7 -86.14 -55.31 -65.28
CA GLY A 7 -85.23 -56.21 -66.01
C GLY A 7 -84.50 -55.55 -67.19
N THR A 8 -84.46 -54.22 -67.28
CA THR A 8 -83.56 -53.50 -68.20
C THR A 8 -82.10 -53.69 -67.79
N VAL A 9 -81.24 -54.06 -68.74
CA VAL A 9 -79.79 -54.11 -68.58
C VAL A 9 -79.19 -52.81 -69.12
N PHE A 10 -78.33 -52.15 -68.33
CA PHE A 10 -77.65 -50.91 -68.72
C PHE A 10 -76.25 -51.22 -69.21
N ASN A 11 -76.05 -51.22 -70.53
CA ASN A 11 -74.72 -51.39 -71.13
C ASN A 11 -74.09 -50.01 -71.31
N TRP A 12 -72.88 -49.80 -70.78
CA TRP A 12 -72.20 -48.51 -70.88
C TRP A 12 -70.84 -48.63 -71.55
N THR A 13 -70.41 -47.53 -72.17
CA THR A 13 -69.11 -47.39 -72.84
C THR A 13 -68.41 -46.12 -72.35
N ASN A 14 -67.08 -46.17 -72.29
CA ASN A 14 -66.20 -45.07 -71.90
C ASN A 14 -65.24 -44.77 -73.07
N ASN A 15 -65.31 -43.57 -73.63
CA ASN A 15 -64.42 -43.18 -74.74
C ASN A 15 -62.95 -42.98 -74.32
N THR A 16 -62.66 -42.89 -73.02
CA THR A 16 -61.31 -42.61 -72.49
C THR A 16 -60.96 -43.60 -71.36
N PRO A 17 -60.59 -44.86 -71.68
CA PRO A 17 -60.30 -45.89 -70.67
C PRO A 17 -59.11 -45.56 -69.75
N SER A 18 -58.22 -44.66 -70.22
CA SER A 18 -57.06 -44.17 -69.46
C SER A 18 -57.40 -43.38 -68.19
N ILE A 19 -58.68 -43.06 -67.93
CA ILE A 19 -59.08 -42.50 -66.62
C ILE A 19 -59.16 -43.53 -65.48
N GLY A 20 -58.83 -44.80 -65.72
CA GLY A 20 -58.93 -45.89 -64.73
C GLY A 20 -60.29 -46.59 -64.68
N LEU A 21 -61.22 -46.22 -65.56
CA LEU A 21 -62.51 -46.89 -65.77
C LEU A 21 -62.45 -47.70 -67.07
N ALA A 22 -62.92 -48.95 -67.04
CA ALA A 22 -62.93 -49.85 -68.20
C ALA A 22 -63.61 -49.23 -69.44
N ALA A 23 -63.25 -49.70 -70.64
CA ALA A 23 -63.80 -49.20 -71.91
C ALA A 23 -65.32 -49.45 -72.07
N SER A 24 -65.86 -50.45 -71.37
CA SER A 24 -67.28 -50.77 -71.33
C SER A 24 -67.63 -51.61 -70.10
N GLY A 25 -68.90 -51.65 -69.73
CA GLY A 25 -69.43 -52.54 -68.70
C GLY A 25 -70.95 -52.66 -68.74
N THR A 26 -71.49 -53.42 -67.79
CA THR A 26 -72.91 -53.77 -67.71
C THR A 26 -73.44 -53.57 -66.28
N GLY A 27 -74.59 -52.92 -66.14
CA GLY A 27 -75.08 -52.46 -64.83
C GLY A 27 -74.38 -51.17 -64.40
N ASP A 28 -74.32 -50.94 -63.10
CA ASP A 28 -73.81 -49.69 -62.53
C ASP A 28 -72.28 -49.59 -62.61
N ILE A 29 -71.77 -48.35 -62.71
CA ILE A 29 -70.34 -48.09 -62.60
C ILE A 29 -69.94 -48.20 -61.13
N ALA A 30 -69.16 -49.23 -60.81
CA ALA A 30 -68.50 -49.39 -59.52
C ALA A 30 -67.50 -48.26 -59.27
N SER A 31 -67.17 -48.01 -58.00
CA SER A 31 -66.11 -47.07 -57.62
C SER A 31 -64.77 -47.52 -58.21
N PHE A 32 -64.07 -46.58 -58.85
CA PHE A 32 -62.76 -46.80 -59.46
C PHE A 32 -61.79 -45.70 -59.04
N LEU A 33 -60.49 -45.99 -59.10
CA LEU A 33 -59.45 -45.00 -58.87
C LEU A 33 -59.25 -44.16 -60.14
N GLY A 34 -59.59 -42.87 -60.08
CA GLY A 34 -59.35 -41.94 -61.18
C GLY A 34 -57.86 -41.80 -61.48
N GLN A 35 -57.46 -42.08 -62.72
CA GLN A 35 -56.08 -41.97 -63.19
C GLN A 35 -55.93 -40.80 -64.17
N ASN A 36 -54.88 -40.00 -63.99
CA ASN A 36 -54.41 -39.06 -65.01
C ASN A 36 -52.89 -38.89 -64.86
N THR A 37 -52.16 -39.42 -65.84
CA THR A 37 -50.69 -39.39 -65.92
C THR A 37 -50.15 -38.27 -66.81
N GLY A 38 -51.02 -37.43 -67.37
CA GLY A 38 -50.66 -36.27 -68.18
C GLY A 38 -50.56 -34.98 -67.36
N ASN A 39 -50.30 -33.87 -68.06
CA ASN A 39 -50.12 -32.54 -67.43
C ASN A 39 -51.38 -31.67 -67.47
N THR A 40 -52.48 -32.18 -68.03
CA THR A 40 -53.76 -31.46 -68.25
C THR A 40 -54.94 -32.32 -67.79
N PRO A 41 -56.06 -31.73 -67.34
CA PRO A 41 -57.28 -32.47 -67.02
C PRO A 41 -57.78 -33.32 -68.20
N VAL A 42 -58.13 -34.57 -67.93
CA VAL A 42 -58.67 -35.52 -68.91
C VAL A 42 -60.16 -35.68 -68.66
N THR A 43 -60.98 -35.61 -69.71
CA THR A 43 -62.45 -35.74 -69.60
C THR A 43 -62.92 -36.95 -70.41
N ALA A 44 -63.35 -38.00 -69.70
CA ALA A 44 -64.06 -39.13 -70.28
C ALA A 44 -65.52 -38.76 -70.55
N THR A 45 -66.07 -39.27 -71.65
CA THR A 45 -67.52 -39.29 -71.90
C THR A 45 -68.01 -40.73 -71.77
N ILE A 46 -68.93 -40.93 -70.83
CA ILE A 46 -69.58 -42.19 -70.54
C ILE A 46 -70.93 -42.20 -71.26
N THR A 47 -71.20 -43.20 -72.08
CA THR A 47 -72.46 -43.35 -72.81
C THR A 47 -73.17 -44.62 -72.37
N VAL A 48 -74.36 -44.48 -71.78
CA VAL A 48 -75.15 -45.56 -71.18
C VAL A 48 -76.35 -45.87 -72.08
N THR A 49 -76.46 -47.11 -72.53
CA THR A 49 -77.51 -47.62 -73.43
C THR A 49 -78.35 -48.68 -72.69
N PRO A 50 -79.64 -48.41 -72.39
CA PRO A 50 -80.54 -49.42 -71.84
C PRO A 50 -80.91 -50.46 -72.90
N SER A 51 -81.05 -51.72 -72.48
CA SER A 51 -81.43 -52.85 -73.34
C SER A 51 -82.34 -53.83 -72.60
N HIS A 52 -83.40 -54.31 -73.24
CA HIS A 52 -84.30 -55.33 -72.69
C HIS A 52 -84.81 -56.26 -73.81
N ASN A 53 -84.67 -57.58 -73.62
CA ASN A 53 -85.10 -58.61 -74.58
C ASN A 53 -84.68 -58.35 -76.05
N GLY A 54 -83.46 -57.85 -76.25
CA GLY A 54 -82.89 -57.53 -77.58
C GLY A 54 -83.26 -56.14 -78.13
N CYS A 55 -84.21 -55.43 -77.53
CA CYS A 55 -84.52 -54.05 -77.89
C CYS A 55 -83.56 -53.09 -77.18
N THR A 56 -82.87 -52.22 -77.92
CA THR A 56 -82.01 -51.16 -77.39
C THR A 56 -82.76 -49.82 -77.34
N GLY A 57 -82.56 -49.05 -76.27
CA GLY A 57 -83.13 -47.72 -76.10
C GLY A 57 -82.13 -46.60 -76.37
N THR A 58 -82.61 -45.36 -76.41
CA THR A 58 -81.80 -44.16 -76.65
C THR A 58 -80.65 -44.05 -75.64
N PRO A 59 -79.38 -43.93 -76.08
CA PRO A 59 -78.25 -43.73 -75.17
C PRO A 59 -78.29 -42.37 -74.47
N VAL A 60 -77.84 -42.32 -73.22
CA VAL A 60 -77.65 -41.09 -72.44
C VAL A 60 -76.17 -40.96 -72.06
N SER A 61 -75.58 -39.78 -72.28
CA SER A 61 -74.17 -39.52 -72.02
C SER A 61 -73.92 -38.52 -70.89
N PHE A 62 -72.90 -38.77 -70.08
CA PHE A 62 -72.37 -37.82 -69.08
C PHE A 62 -70.84 -37.86 -69.06
N THR A 63 -70.20 -36.85 -68.46
CA THR A 63 -68.72 -36.75 -68.44
C THR A 63 -68.13 -36.97 -67.06
N ILE A 64 -66.97 -37.64 -67.00
CA ILE A 64 -66.11 -37.72 -65.81
C ILE A 64 -64.79 -37.01 -66.12
N ARG A 65 -64.46 -35.96 -65.36
CA ARG A 65 -63.20 -35.21 -65.48
C ARG A 65 -62.24 -35.65 -64.37
N VAL A 66 -61.03 -36.05 -64.74
CA VAL A 66 -59.95 -36.40 -63.81
C VAL A 66 -58.80 -35.40 -63.98
N ASN A 67 -58.54 -34.63 -62.93
CA ASN A 67 -57.42 -33.70 -62.87
C ASN A 67 -56.09 -34.47 -62.72
N PRO A 68 -54.98 -33.97 -63.28
CA PRO A 68 -53.66 -34.54 -63.04
C PRO A 68 -53.19 -34.22 -61.62
N ILE A 69 -52.40 -35.11 -61.01
CA ILE A 69 -51.79 -34.87 -59.69
C ILE A 69 -50.59 -33.92 -59.87
N PRO A 70 -50.55 -32.74 -59.21
CA PRO A 70 -49.40 -31.87 -59.26
C PRO A 70 -48.12 -32.53 -58.72
N VAL A 71 -47.10 -32.57 -59.57
CA VAL A 71 -45.74 -33.02 -59.25
C VAL A 71 -44.72 -31.92 -59.58
N PHE A 72 -43.70 -31.80 -58.74
CA PHE A 72 -42.62 -30.82 -58.90
C PHE A 72 -41.25 -31.44 -58.60
N ALA A 73 -40.17 -30.76 -59.02
CA ALA A 73 -38.79 -31.22 -58.85
C ALA A 73 -38.36 -31.31 -57.37
N ALA A 74 -37.29 -32.06 -57.09
CA ALA A 74 -36.68 -32.08 -55.76
C ALA A 74 -36.01 -30.74 -55.44
N ILE A 75 -36.18 -30.26 -54.21
CA ILE A 75 -35.54 -29.03 -53.71
C ILE A 75 -34.21 -29.42 -53.04
N GLN A 76 -33.14 -28.64 -53.27
CA GLN A 76 -31.87 -28.83 -52.56
C GLN A 76 -31.91 -28.20 -51.16
N ASN A 77 -31.23 -28.84 -50.21
CA ASN A 77 -31.03 -28.29 -48.88
C ASN A 77 -30.14 -27.03 -48.93
N GLN A 78 -30.34 -26.11 -47.99
CA GLN A 78 -29.50 -24.92 -47.85
C GLN A 78 -28.73 -24.93 -46.54
N THR A 79 -27.52 -24.37 -46.55
CA THR A 79 -26.74 -24.08 -45.34
C THR A 79 -26.29 -22.62 -45.41
N VAL A 80 -26.62 -21.84 -44.38
CA VAL A 80 -26.44 -20.39 -44.34
C VAL A 80 -26.00 -19.94 -42.94
N CYS A 81 -25.50 -18.71 -42.83
CA CYS A 81 -25.10 -18.11 -41.55
C CYS A 81 -26.22 -17.27 -40.94
N ALA A 82 -26.25 -17.15 -39.61
CA ALA A 82 -27.11 -16.20 -38.92
C ALA A 82 -26.86 -14.76 -39.44
N GLY A 83 -27.93 -14.05 -39.80
CA GLY A 83 -27.88 -12.72 -40.41
C GLY A 83 -27.62 -12.69 -41.92
N ALA A 84 -27.29 -13.83 -42.56
CA ALA A 84 -27.16 -13.91 -44.02
C ALA A 84 -28.52 -14.16 -44.70
N ALA A 85 -28.65 -13.77 -45.97
CA ALA A 85 -29.83 -14.08 -46.77
C ALA A 85 -29.78 -15.53 -47.29
N SER A 86 -30.92 -16.24 -47.25
CA SER A 86 -31.11 -17.52 -47.93
C SER A 86 -31.25 -17.35 -49.44
N THR A 87 -30.96 -18.41 -50.19
CA THR A 87 -31.18 -18.41 -51.65
C THR A 87 -32.67 -18.65 -51.97
N PRO A 88 -33.29 -17.91 -52.90
CA PRO A 88 -34.67 -18.18 -53.31
C PRO A 88 -34.85 -19.58 -53.90
N VAL A 89 -35.97 -20.24 -53.60
CA VAL A 89 -36.33 -21.55 -54.18
C VAL A 89 -37.50 -21.37 -55.14
N ASN A 90 -37.23 -21.55 -56.43
CA ASN A 90 -38.26 -21.55 -57.48
C ASN A 90 -38.90 -22.94 -57.58
N PHE A 91 -40.23 -23.01 -57.53
CA PHE A 91 -40.94 -24.29 -57.64
C PHE A 91 -41.29 -24.56 -59.10
N VAL A 92 -40.74 -25.64 -59.66
CA VAL A 92 -40.97 -26.05 -61.06
C VAL A 92 -41.79 -27.33 -61.08
N GLY A 93 -43.06 -27.21 -61.45
CA GLY A 93 -44.01 -28.31 -61.63
C GLY A 93 -44.49 -28.47 -63.06
N GLN A 94 -45.02 -29.66 -63.38
CA GLN A 94 -45.41 -30.02 -64.75
C GLN A 94 -46.86 -29.63 -65.11
N VAL A 95 -47.71 -29.36 -64.12
CA VAL A 95 -49.12 -28.97 -64.29
C VAL A 95 -49.26 -27.45 -64.22
N ASN A 96 -49.74 -26.83 -65.30
CA ASN A 96 -49.93 -25.38 -65.36
C ASN A 96 -51.04 -24.91 -64.38
N GLY A 97 -50.83 -23.76 -63.73
CA GLY A 97 -51.71 -23.24 -62.68
C GLY A 97 -51.51 -23.85 -61.28
N THR A 98 -50.53 -24.73 -61.09
CA THR A 98 -50.17 -25.24 -59.74
C THR A 98 -49.70 -24.10 -58.85
N THR A 99 -50.21 -24.06 -57.61
CA THR A 99 -49.72 -23.15 -56.56
C THR A 99 -49.07 -23.94 -55.43
N TYR A 100 -48.16 -23.33 -54.67
CA TYR A 100 -47.43 -24.00 -53.60
C TYR A 100 -47.68 -23.34 -52.25
N SER A 101 -47.70 -24.15 -51.19
CA SER A 101 -47.77 -23.71 -49.79
C SER A 101 -46.61 -24.31 -49.00
N TRP A 102 -45.97 -23.53 -48.14
CA TRP A 102 -44.80 -23.96 -47.35
C TRP A 102 -44.91 -23.63 -45.87
N PHE A 103 -44.39 -24.53 -45.04
CA PHE A 103 -44.38 -24.37 -43.58
C PHE A 103 -43.22 -25.12 -42.91
N GLY A 104 -43.01 -24.85 -41.61
CA GLY A 104 -41.99 -25.49 -40.77
C GLY A 104 -40.72 -24.67 -40.53
N GLY A 105 -40.61 -23.49 -41.15
CA GLY A 105 -39.40 -22.66 -41.15
C GLY A 105 -39.24 -21.64 -40.01
N ALA A 106 -40.17 -21.58 -39.07
CA ALA A 106 -40.22 -20.51 -38.07
C ALA A 106 -38.94 -20.41 -37.20
N SER A 107 -38.30 -21.54 -36.89
CA SER A 107 -37.06 -21.58 -36.09
C SER A 107 -35.85 -20.95 -36.80
N VAL A 108 -35.85 -20.86 -38.13
CA VAL A 108 -34.78 -20.24 -38.93
C VAL A 108 -35.15 -18.84 -39.44
N GLY A 109 -36.30 -18.30 -39.03
CA GLY A 109 -36.79 -16.98 -39.47
C GLY A 109 -37.64 -17.00 -40.76
N LEU A 110 -37.95 -18.17 -41.33
CA LEU A 110 -38.85 -18.28 -42.48
C LEU A 110 -40.31 -18.29 -42.03
N VAL A 111 -41.10 -17.35 -42.56
CA VAL A 111 -42.54 -17.27 -42.37
C VAL A 111 -43.25 -18.27 -43.30
N ASN A 112 -44.25 -18.99 -42.79
CA ASN A 112 -45.12 -19.86 -43.59
C ASN A 112 -45.86 -19.02 -44.66
N GLY A 113 -46.00 -19.53 -45.88
CA GLY A 113 -46.55 -18.74 -46.98
C GLY A 113 -46.98 -19.57 -48.19
N ASN A 114 -47.57 -18.89 -49.17
CA ASN A 114 -48.07 -19.47 -50.41
C ASN A 114 -47.52 -18.68 -51.62
N GLY A 115 -47.32 -19.34 -52.75
CA GLY A 115 -46.86 -18.69 -53.99
C GLY A 115 -46.25 -19.67 -55.01
N ASN A 116 -45.50 -19.13 -55.97
CA ASN A 116 -44.82 -19.90 -57.02
C ASN A 116 -43.32 -20.10 -56.75
N SER A 117 -42.79 -19.43 -55.74
CA SER A 117 -41.40 -19.49 -55.28
C SER A 117 -41.32 -19.08 -53.82
N LEU A 118 -40.43 -19.70 -53.05
CA LEU A 118 -40.07 -19.28 -51.70
C LEU A 118 -38.98 -18.19 -51.81
N PRO A 119 -39.23 -16.95 -51.34
CA PRO A 119 -38.29 -15.84 -51.48
C PRO A 119 -37.12 -15.94 -50.48
N SER A 120 -36.01 -15.29 -50.80
CA SER A 120 -34.89 -15.09 -49.87
C SER A 120 -35.35 -14.37 -48.59
N PHE A 121 -34.93 -14.87 -47.44
CA PHE A 121 -35.17 -14.29 -46.12
C PHE A 121 -33.86 -14.22 -45.32
N THR A 122 -33.77 -13.30 -44.36
CA THR A 122 -32.62 -13.24 -43.44
C THR A 122 -32.70 -14.41 -42.46
N ALA A 123 -31.71 -15.30 -42.51
CA ALA A 123 -31.67 -16.48 -41.66
C ALA A 123 -31.38 -16.11 -40.20
N VAL A 124 -32.24 -16.55 -39.29
CA VAL A 124 -32.12 -16.29 -37.85
C VAL A 124 -31.57 -17.51 -37.15
N ASN A 125 -30.51 -17.32 -36.35
CA ASN A 125 -30.12 -18.25 -35.29
C ASN A 125 -29.49 -17.42 -34.16
N THR A 126 -30.11 -17.45 -32.99
CA THR A 126 -29.69 -16.71 -31.78
C THR A 126 -28.99 -17.61 -30.75
N GLY A 127 -28.76 -18.88 -31.07
CA GLY A 127 -28.09 -19.86 -30.23
C GLY A 127 -26.63 -20.10 -30.62
N ASN A 128 -25.95 -20.96 -29.85
CA ASN A 128 -24.52 -21.23 -29.99
C ASN A 128 -24.23 -22.48 -30.84
N THR A 129 -25.25 -23.13 -31.39
CA THR A 129 -25.20 -24.36 -32.18
C THR A 129 -25.93 -24.19 -33.50
N ALA A 130 -25.59 -24.99 -34.51
CA ALA A 130 -26.34 -25.00 -35.77
C ALA A 130 -27.77 -25.50 -35.55
N ILE A 131 -28.76 -24.76 -36.04
CA ILE A 131 -30.17 -25.16 -36.03
C ILE A 131 -30.58 -25.59 -37.43
N THR A 132 -31.51 -26.54 -37.55
CA THR A 132 -32.02 -26.99 -38.85
C THR A 132 -33.55 -27.02 -38.84
N ALA A 133 -34.17 -26.38 -39.82
CA ALA A 133 -35.61 -26.45 -40.04
C ALA A 133 -35.93 -27.38 -41.22
N SER A 134 -36.88 -28.29 -40.99
CA SER A 134 -37.48 -29.12 -42.02
C SER A 134 -38.62 -28.35 -42.69
N ILE A 135 -38.39 -27.85 -43.89
CA ILE A 135 -39.38 -27.09 -44.66
C ILE A 135 -40.21 -28.08 -45.47
N ILE A 136 -41.51 -28.12 -45.23
CA ILE A 136 -42.46 -28.92 -46.01
C ILE A 136 -43.13 -28.00 -47.01
N VAL A 137 -43.11 -28.40 -48.29
CA VAL A 137 -43.76 -27.72 -49.41
C VAL A 137 -44.81 -28.65 -49.99
N ILE A 138 -46.05 -28.17 -50.11
CA ILE A 138 -47.19 -28.89 -50.70
C ILE A 138 -47.56 -28.19 -52.01
N SER A 139 -47.80 -28.98 -53.06
CA SER A 139 -48.35 -28.49 -54.32
C SER A 139 -49.87 -28.63 -54.34
N ASN A 140 -50.57 -27.61 -54.85
CA ASN A 140 -52.03 -27.52 -54.84
C ASN A 140 -52.55 -27.26 -56.26
N ALA A 141 -53.58 -28.00 -56.65
CA ALA A 141 -54.23 -27.87 -57.96
C ALA A 141 -55.08 -26.59 -58.04
N ALA A 142 -55.23 -26.04 -59.24
CA ALA A 142 -55.95 -24.79 -59.46
C ALA A 142 -57.47 -24.94 -59.23
N GLY A 143 -58.00 -24.21 -58.23
CA GLY A 143 -59.44 -23.97 -58.06
C GLY A 143 -60.25 -25.05 -57.34
N GLU A 144 -59.61 -26.08 -56.77
CA GLU A 144 -60.29 -27.21 -56.11
C GLU A 144 -60.29 -27.09 -54.57
N THR A 145 -61.40 -27.45 -53.91
CA THR A 145 -61.56 -27.33 -52.44
C THR A 145 -60.85 -28.43 -51.63
N ILE A 146 -60.23 -29.41 -52.29
CA ILE A 146 -59.56 -30.57 -51.67
C ILE A 146 -58.15 -30.67 -52.24
N SER A 147 -57.13 -30.54 -51.38
CA SER A 147 -55.73 -30.66 -51.81
C SER A 147 -55.37 -32.13 -52.09
N CYS A 148 -54.88 -32.38 -53.30
CA CYS A 148 -54.57 -33.70 -53.84
C CYS A 148 -53.16 -33.80 -54.46
N GLY A 149 -52.33 -32.76 -54.30
CA GLY A 149 -50.99 -32.71 -54.87
C GLY A 149 -49.90 -33.32 -53.99
N THR A 150 -48.71 -33.44 -54.57
CA THR A 150 -47.55 -34.02 -53.85
C THR A 150 -46.95 -33.03 -52.86
N SER A 151 -46.36 -33.57 -51.79
CA SER A 151 -45.51 -32.85 -50.85
C SER A 151 -44.04 -33.22 -51.05
N ARG A 152 -43.14 -32.30 -50.72
CA ARG A 152 -41.71 -32.56 -50.55
C ARG A 152 -41.19 -31.86 -49.31
N GLN A 153 -40.14 -32.42 -48.72
CA GLN A 153 -39.39 -31.79 -47.64
C GLN A 153 -37.97 -31.44 -48.13
N PHE A 154 -37.44 -30.31 -47.67
CA PHE A 154 -36.01 -29.99 -47.72
C PHE A 154 -35.60 -29.30 -46.42
N ASN A 155 -34.30 -29.27 -46.13
CA ASN A 155 -33.77 -28.73 -44.89
C ASN A 155 -33.06 -27.38 -45.13
N ILE A 156 -33.26 -26.42 -44.22
CA ILE A 156 -32.45 -25.21 -44.12
C ILE A 156 -31.70 -25.26 -42.79
N THR A 157 -30.36 -25.32 -42.86
CA THR A 157 -29.47 -25.28 -41.69
C THR A 157 -28.89 -23.88 -41.53
N VAL A 158 -29.05 -23.28 -40.35
CA VAL A 158 -28.49 -21.96 -40.01
C VAL A 158 -27.39 -22.13 -38.98
N ASN A 159 -26.16 -21.89 -39.42
CA ASN A 159 -24.97 -21.90 -38.57
C ASN A 159 -24.87 -20.57 -37.80
N PRO A 160 -24.52 -20.59 -36.51
CA PRO A 160 -24.33 -19.36 -35.74
C PRO A 160 -23.05 -18.66 -36.18
N VAL A 161 -23.05 -17.32 -36.17
CA VAL A 161 -21.84 -16.53 -36.39
C VAL A 161 -20.99 -16.55 -35.10
N PRO A 162 -19.70 -16.94 -35.15
CA PRO A 162 -18.85 -16.92 -33.98
C PRO A 162 -18.59 -15.48 -33.50
N VAL A 163 -18.45 -15.29 -32.18
CA VAL A 163 -18.01 -14.02 -31.60
C VAL A 163 -16.51 -14.08 -31.39
N ALA A 164 -15.77 -13.11 -31.95
CA ALA A 164 -14.33 -12.96 -31.76
C ALA A 164 -14.03 -12.00 -30.60
N SER A 165 -13.11 -12.42 -29.73
CA SER A 165 -12.57 -11.64 -28.62
C SER A 165 -11.09 -11.99 -28.45
N ILE A 166 -10.31 -11.04 -27.93
CA ILE A 166 -8.88 -11.20 -27.69
C ILE A 166 -8.48 -10.73 -26.29
N THR A 167 -7.43 -11.34 -25.76
CA THR A 167 -6.78 -10.95 -24.50
C THR A 167 -5.27 -10.95 -24.64
N ALA A 168 -4.59 -9.98 -24.03
CA ALA A 168 -3.13 -10.00 -23.90
C ALA A 168 -2.71 -10.82 -22.67
N SER A 169 -1.70 -11.67 -22.83
CA SER A 169 -1.16 -12.51 -21.75
C SER A 169 -0.07 -11.82 -20.92
N GLY A 170 -0.19 -10.50 -20.72
CA GLY A 170 0.79 -9.66 -20.04
C GLY A 170 0.54 -8.16 -20.27
N ALA A 171 1.54 -7.32 -19.96
CA ALA A 171 1.51 -5.90 -20.30
C ALA A 171 1.50 -5.71 -21.84
N THR A 172 0.77 -4.70 -22.31
CA THR A 172 0.72 -4.35 -23.75
C THR A 172 1.71 -3.27 -24.15
N THR A 173 2.33 -2.59 -23.17
CA THR A 173 3.52 -1.76 -23.39
C THR A 173 4.73 -2.53 -22.87
N VAL A 174 5.72 -2.79 -23.74
CA VAL A 174 6.91 -3.60 -23.43
C VAL A 174 8.15 -3.08 -24.18
N CYS A 175 9.34 -3.44 -23.69
CA CYS A 175 10.62 -3.07 -24.28
C CYS A 175 10.81 -3.54 -25.74
N PRO A 176 11.65 -2.87 -26.55
CA PRO A 176 12.12 -3.37 -27.83
C PRO A 176 12.64 -4.82 -27.74
N GLY A 177 12.33 -5.64 -28.74
CA GLY A 177 12.68 -7.06 -28.74
C GLY A 177 11.82 -7.96 -27.83
N SER A 178 11.07 -7.40 -26.88
CA SER A 178 10.04 -8.15 -26.15
C SER A 178 8.85 -8.46 -27.07
N THR A 179 7.99 -9.39 -26.66
CA THR A 179 6.82 -9.79 -27.44
C THR A 179 5.57 -9.87 -26.58
N VAL A 180 4.43 -9.42 -27.10
CA VAL A 180 3.13 -9.53 -26.42
C VAL A 180 2.36 -10.70 -27.02
N MET A 181 2.14 -11.76 -26.23
CA MET A 181 1.27 -12.85 -26.65
C MET A 181 -0.19 -12.41 -26.55
N LEU A 182 -0.86 -12.34 -27.69
CA LEU A 182 -2.29 -12.13 -27.83
C LEU A 182 -2.97 -13.49 -28.02
N GLN A 183 -4.11 -13.69 -27.38
CA GLN A 183 -4.87 -14.95 -27.40
C GLN A 183 -6.30 -14.65 -27.82
N ALA A 184 -6.81 -15.38 -28.82
CA ALA A 184 -8.20 -15.36 -29.24
C ALA A 184 -9.01 -16.41 -28.48
N ASN A 185 -10.32 -16.21 -28.35
CA ASN A 185 -11.19 -17.21 -27.74
C ASN A 185 -11.25 -18.50 -28.56
N THR A 186 -11.02 -19.63 -27.89
CA THR A 186 -10.94 -20.96 -28.52
C THR A 186 -12.31 -21.64 -28.63
N GLY A 187 -12.52 -22.33 -29.75
CA GLY A 187 -13.74 -23.11 -30.01
C GLY A 187 -13.48 -24.26 -30.99
N ASN A 188 -14.35 -25.28 -30.98
CA ASN A 188 -14.19 -26.42 -31.88
C ASN A 188 -14.53 -26.01 -33.33
N GLY A 189 -13.68 -26.41 -34.28
CA GLY A 189 -13.81 -26.01 -35.69
C GLY A 189 -13.57 -24.52 -35.95
N PHE A 190 -12.98 -23.78 -35.01
CA PHE A 190 -12.59 -22.38 -35.22
C PHE A 190 -11.28 -22.28 -36.02
N SER A 191 -11.28 -21.40 -37.01
CA SER A 191 -10.12 -20.92 -37.74
C SER A 191 -9.97 -19.41 -37.53
N TYR A 192 -8.74 -18.91 -37.53
CA TYR A 192 -8.43 -17.53 -37.12
C TYR A 192 -7.78 -16.76 -38.28
N GLN A 193 -7.94 -15.44 -38.28
CA GLN A 193 -7.15 -14.51 -39.08
C GLN A 193 -6.89 -13.28 -38.23
N TRP A 194 -5.64 -13.10 -37.79
CA TRP A 194 -5.24 -11.89 -37.07
C TRP A 194 -5.05 -10.71 -38.01
N ARG A 195 -5.30 -9.50 -37.50
CA ARG A 195 -5.20 -8.23 -38.22
C ARG A 195 -4.36 -7.24 -37.41
N LYS A 196 -3.59 -6.39 -38.09
CA LYS A 196 -2.83 -5.28 -37.51
C LYS A 196 -3.23 -3.98 -38.20
N ASN A 197 -3.63 -2.97 -37.42
CA ASN A 197 -4.11 -1.67 -37.90
C ASN A 197 -5.27 -1.76 -38.93
N GLY A 198 -5.97 -2.90 -38.99
CA GLY A 198 -6.98 -3.21 -40.00
C GLY A 198 -6.55 -4.18 -41.10
N ASP A 199 -5.25 -4.38 -41.35
CA ASP A 199 -4.78 -5.27 -42.43
C ASP A 199 -4.57 -6.72 -41.95
N ASN A 200 -4.87 -7.70 -42.81
CA ASN A 200 -4.67 -9.12 -42.49
C ASN A 200 -3.18 -9.45 -42.35
N ILE A 201 -2.81 -10.08 -41.24
CA ILE A 201 -1.44 -10.55 -41.01
C ILE A 201 -1.26 -11.91 -41.70
N THR A 202 -0.37 -11.98 -42.69
CA THR A 202 -0.09 -13.19 -43.47
C THR A 202 0.27 -14.38 -42.56
N ASN A 203 -0.33 -15.54 -42.81
CA ASN A 203 -0.15 -16.80 -42.07
C ASN A 203 -0.48 -16.76 -40.56
N ALA A 204 -1.04 -15.67 -40.03
CA ALA A 204 -1.46 -15.58 -38.63
C ALA A 204 -2.83 -16.24 -38.41
N THR A 205 -2.86 -17.58 -38.47
CA THR A 205 -4.08 -18.40 -38.42
C THR A 205 -4.27 -19.22 -37.15
N SER A 206 -3.36 -19.07 -36.17
CA SER A 206 -3.42 -19.73 -34.86
C SER A 206 -4.30 -18.97 -33.87
N ALA A 207 -4.84 -19.68 -32.87
CA ALA A 207 -5.59 -19.07 -31.76
C ALA A 207 -4.74 -18.12 -30.90
N ASN A 208 -3.41 -18.30 -30.89
CA ASN A 208 -2.46 -17.39 -30.27
C ASN A 208 -1.66 -16.68 -31.36
N TYR A 209 -1.37 -15.39 -31.17
CA TYR A 209 -0.48 -14.60 -32.00
C TYR A 209 0.55 -13.89 -31.12
N ILE A 210 1.79 -13.78 -31.60
CA ILE A 210 2.89 -13.14 -30.88
C ILE A 210 3.16 -11.79 -31.58
N ALA A 211 2.73 -10.70 -30.95
CA ALA A 211 2.97 -9.36 -31.45
C ALA A 211 4.43 -8.95 -31.15
N THR A 212 5.20 -8.73 -32.22
CA THR A 212 6.63 -8.37 -32.21
C THR A 212 6.88 -6.92 -32.67
N THR A 213 5.84 -6.17 -33.03
CA THR A 213 5.94 -4.76 -33.43
C THR A 213 4.74 -3.95 -32.92
N SER A 214 4.90 -2.65 -32.67
CA SER A 214 3.81 -1.77 -32.20
C SER A 214 2.66 -1.66 -33.21
N GLY A 215 1.42 -1.61 -32.72
CA GLY A 215 0.21 -1.42 -33.52
C GLY A 215 -1.07 -1.95 -32.84
N GLU A 216 -2.20 -1.78 -33.51
CA GLU A 216 -3.51 -2.23 -33.01
C GLU A 216 -3.87 -3.60 -33.59
N TYR A 217 -3.97 -4.60 -32.73
CA TYR A 217 -4.21 -5.98 -33.14
C TYR A 217 -5.66 -6.40 -32.88
N SER A 218 -6.31 -7.02 -33.86
CA SER A 218 -7.63 -7.65 -33.73
C SER A 218 -7.63 -9.04 -34.38
N VAL A 219 -8.65 -9.87 -34.10
CA VAL A 219 -8.81 -11.18 -34.74
C VAL A 219 -10.20 -11.32 -35.36
N VAL A 220 -10.25 -12.03 -36.48
CA VAL A 220 -11.48 -12.55 -37.10
C VAL A 220 -11.49 -14.07 -36.93
N ILE A 221 -12.63 -14.65 -36.56
CA ILE A 221 -12.81 -16.09 -36.40
C ILE A 221 -13.80 -16.61 -37.45
N THR A 222 -13.47 -17.71 -38.13
CA THR A 222 -14.40 -18.42 -39.00
C THR A 222 -14.67 -19.82 -38.49
N ALA A 223 -15.96 -20.18 -38.35
CA ALA A 223 -16.41 -21.48 -37.88
C ALA A 223 -17.60 -21.96 -38.72
N ASN A 224 -17.59 -23.21 -39.18
CA ASN A 224 -18.65 -23.81 -40.01
C ASN A 224 -19.06 -22.95 -41.24
N GLY A 225 -18.08 -22.27 -41.86
CA GLY A 225 -18.28 -21.35 -42.99
C GLY A 225 -18.77 -19.94 -42.63
N CYS A 226 -19.01 -19.65 -41.35
CA CYS A 226 -19.46 -18.35 -40.86
C CYS A 226 -18.33 -17.57 -40.21
N THR A 227 -18.06 -16.38 -40.75
CA THR A 227 -17.00 -15.47 -40.30
C THR A 227 -17.55 -14.42 -39.34
N SER A 228 -16.82 -14.16 -38.26
CA SER A 228 -17.17 -13.15 -37.26
C SER A 228 -16.97 -11.73 -37.77
N ASN A 229 -17.58 -10.76 -37.10
CA ASN A 229 -17.00 -9.41 -37.06
C ASN A 229 -15.60 -9.47 -36.40
N PRO A 230 -14.67 -8.54 -36.70
CA PRO A 230 -13.42 -8.43 -35.98
C PRO A 230 -13.66 -8.20 -34.49
N SER A 231 -12.77 -8.74 -33.64
CA SER A 231 -12.74 -8.39 -32.23
C SER A 231 -12.48 -6.90 -32.03
N ASN A 232 -12.80 -6.39 -30.84
CA ASN A 232 -12.17 -5.16 -30.34
C ASN A 232 -10.64 -5.28 -30.47
N ALA A 233 -9.97 -4.18 -30.77
CA ALA A 233 -8.52 -4.16 -30.91
C ALA A 233 -7.81 -4.07 -29.55
N ILE A 234 -6.58 -4.60 -29.49
CA ILE A 234 -5.61 -4.36 -28.42
C ILE A 234 -4.43 -3.60 -29.02
N THR A 235 -4.23 -2.37 -28.57
CA THR A 235 -3.03 -1.58 -28.86
C THR A 235 -1.83 -2.18 -28.14
N VAL A 236 -0.84 -2.66 -28.90
CA VAL A 236 0.47 -3.10 -28.41
C VAL A 236 1.47 -1.99 -28.70
N ASN A 237 2.21 -1.54 -27.70
CA ASN A 237 3.31 -0.59 -27.86
C ASN A 237 4.65 -1.26 -27.50
N ILE A 238 5.52 -1.43 -28.50
CA ILE A 238 6.87 -1.92 -28.33
C ILE A 238 7.79 -0.72 -28.48
N GLN A 239 8.03 -0.05 -27.36
CA GLN A 239 8.83 1.14 -27.25
C GLN A 239 9.41 1.18 -25.84
N ASP A 240 10.70 1.49 -25.75
CA ASP A 240 11.34 1.86 -24.51
C ASP A 240 11.17 3.37 -24.29
N ILE A 241 10.71 3.72 -23.09
CA ILE A 241 10.31 5.06 -22.63
C ILE A 241 10.82 5.33 -21.21
N VAL A 242 11.70 4.47 -20.69
CA VAL A 242 12.13 4.47 -19.29
C VAL A 242 13.64 4.64 -19.28
N PRO A 243 14.19 5.76 -18.78
CA PRO A 243 15.63 5.95 -18.77
C PRO A 243 16.33 4.95 -17.82
N PRO A 244 17.62 4.64 -18.08
CA PRO A 244 18.40 3.73 -17.25
C PRO A 244 18.31 4.09 -15.78
N VAL A 245 18.23 3.11 -14.88
CA VAL A 245 18.08 3.41 -13.45
C VAL A 245 19.37 4.05 -12.94
N ALA A 246 19.29 5.33 -12.57
CA ALA A 246 20.43 6.12 -12.12
C ALA A 246 21.11 5.45 -10.90
N PRO A 247 22.38 5.03 -11.01
CA PRO A 247 23.07 4.35 -9.92
C PRO A 247 23.40 5.33 -8.79
N VAL A 248 23.29 4.86 -7.55
CA VAL A 248 23.85 5.60 -6.40
C VAL A 248 25.35 5.35 -6.38
N LEU A 249 26.11 6.33 -6.86
CA LEU A 249 27.56 6.26 -6.95
C LEU A 249 28.20 6.64 -5.62
N ALA A 250 29.13 5.83 -5.14
CA ALA A 250 29.87 6.10 -3.91
C ALA A 250 30.98 7.15 -4.15
N ASP A 251 31.21 8.01 -3.16
CA ASP A 251 32.33 8.95 -3.12
C ASP A 251 33.67 8.22 -3.30
N ILE A 252 34.50 8.70 -4.22
CA ILE A 252 35.86 8.20 -4.43
C ILE A 252 36.81 9.03 -3.58
N THR A 253 37.23 8.45 -2.45
CA THR A 253 38.23 9.03 -1.55
C THR A 253 39.64 8.53 -1.91
N ALA A 254 40.59 9.45 -2.07
CA ALA A 254 42.00 9.13 -2.24
C ALA A 254 42.88 10.21 -1.58
N GLU A 255 44.11 9.88 -1.20
CA GLU A 255 44.97 10.82 -0.49
C GLU A 255 45.73 11.76 -1.43
N CYS A 256 46.30 11.24 -2.52
CA CYS A 256 47.19 12.00 -3.41
C CYS A 256 46.55 12.31 -4.78
N ALA A 257 45.94 11.29 -5.39
CA ALA A 257 45.33 11.37 -6.71
C ALA A 257 44.29 10.26 -6.90
N ALA A 258 43.30 10.49 -7.76
CA ALA A 258 42.33 9.48 -8.20
C ALA A 258 42.19 9.52 -9.73
N THR A 259 41.92 8.35 -10.32
CA THR A 259 41.44 8.23 -11.70
C THR A 259 40.11 7.49 -11.65
N VAL A 260 39.06 8.09 -12.21
CA VAL A 260 37.70 7.57 -12.18
C VAL A 260 37.37 6.88 -13.50
N THR A 261 36.95 5.62 -13.42
CA THR A 261 36.42 4.88 -14.57
C THR A 261 34.93 5.15 -14.74
N ALA A 262 34.45 5.16 -15.98
CA ALA A 262 33.03 5.32 -16.26
C ALA A 262 32.18 4.25 -15.54
N PRO A 263 31.19 4.65 -14.70
CA PRO A 263 30.28 3.73 -14.04
C PRO A 263 29.27 3.14 -15.03
N VAL A 264 28.53 2.12 -14.60
CA VAL A 264 27.39 1.56 -15.36
C VAL A 264 26.07 1.77 -14.62
N ALA A 265 25.04 2.14 -15.38
CA ALA A 265 23.64 2.03 -15.00
C ALA A 265 23.06 0.73 -15.55
N ILE A 266 21.97 0.23 -14.96
CA ILE A 266 21.18 -0.86 -15.53
C ILE A 266 19.89 -0.28 -16.06
N ASP A 267 19.63 -0.48 -17.34
CA ASP A 267 18.35 -0.23 -17.96
C ASP A 267 17.46 -1.49 -18.01
N GLY A 268 16.15 -1.29 -17.87
CA GLY A 268 15.14 -2.34 -17.88
C GLY A 268 14.83 -2.92 -19.28
N CYS A 269 15.26 -2.25 -20.35
CA CYS A 269 14.99 -2.64 -21.74
C CYS A 269 16.26 -2.96 -22.55
N GLY A 270 17.39 -2.29 -22.29
CA GLY A 270 18.64 -2.38 -23.04
C GLY A 270 19.82 -3.05 -22.31
N GLY A 271 19.76 -3.24 -20.98
CA GLY A 271 20.86 -3.83 -20.19
C GLY A 271 21.82 -2.79 -19.61
N GLU A 272 23.12 -3.08 -19.58
CA GLU A 272 24.12 -2.18 -18.98
C GLU A 272 24.42 -0.97 -19.89
N VAL A 273 24.30 0.23 -19.32
CA VAL A 273 24.58 1.50 -19.99
C VAL A 273 25.77 2.17 -19.31
N ILE A 274 26.86 2.39 -20.05
CA ILE A 274 28.06 3.06 -19.55
C ILE A 274 27.81 4.57 -19.46
N GLY A 275 28.14 5.16 -18.31
CA GLY A 275 28.01 6.59 -18.06
C GLY A 275 29.00 7.41 -18.88
N THR A 276 28.54 8.56 -19.37
CA THR A 276 29.35 9.55 -20.08
C THR A 276 29.43 10.84 -19.28
N THR A 277 30.51 11.61 -19.43
CA THR A 277 30.67 12.92 -18.79
C THR A 277 31.57 13.83 -19.63
N THR A 278 31.47 15.13 -19.40
CA THR A 278 32.43 16.15 -19.88
C THR A 278 33.41 16.59 -18.80
N ASP A 279 33.21 16.17 -17.54
CA ASP A 279 34.08 16.53 -16.43
C ASP A 279 35.39 15.72 -16.45
N PRO A 280 36.47 16.20 -15.80
CA PRO A 280 37.73 15.47 -15.71
C PRO A 280 37.57 14.09 -15.07
N LEU A 281 38.33 13.11 -15.54
CA LEU A 281 38.39 11.77 -14.92
C LEU A 281 39.68 11.51 -14.14
N THR A 282 40.59 12.49 -14.10
CA THR A 282 41.89 12.41 -13.42
C THR A 282 42.08 13.62 -12.50
N TYR A 283 42.25 13.35 -11.21
CA TYR A 283 42.39 14.37 -10.17
C TYR A 283 43.71 14.15 -9.43
N GLN A 284 44.56 15.18 -9.38
CA GLN A 284 45.94 15.12 -8.85
C GLN A 284 46.24 16.26 -7.85
N THR A 285 45.20 16.94 -7.38
CA THR A 285 45.28 18.11 -6.50
C THR A 285 44.29 17.95 -5.36
N GLN A 286 44.70 18.31 -4.14
CA GLN A 286 43.84 18.29 -2.94
C GLN A 286 42.57 19.11 -3.18
N GLY A 287 41.41 18.57 -2.80
CA GLY A 287 40.11 19.21 -3.00
C GLY A 287 38.95 18.22 -3.10
N GLU A 288 37.73 18.78 -3.15
CA GLU A 288 36.52 18.04 -3.45
C GLU A 288 36.02 18.43 -4.85
N PHE A 289 35.76 17.43 -5.69
CA PHE A 289 35.29 17.57 -7.06
C PHE A 289 34.01 16.76 -7.25
N VAL A 290 33.21 17.11 -8.26
CA VAL A 290 31.99 16.36 -8.63
C VAL A 290 32.06 16.06 -10.13
N ILE A 291 31.79 14.81 -10.49
CA ILE A 291 31.59 14.36 -11.86
C ILE A 291 30.08 14.20 -12.08
N HIS A 292 29.54 14.83 -13.12
CA HIS A 292 28.15 14.66 -13.53
C HIS A 292 28.10 13.58 -14.62
N TRP A 293 27.59 12.41 -14.27
CA TRP A 293 27.42 11.29 -15.19
C TRP A 293 26.07 11.34 -15.88
N THR A 294 26.07 11.17 -17.20
CA THR A 294 24.88 11.01 -18.05
C THR A 294 24.85 9.60 -18.62
N PHE A 295 23.80 8.85 -18.30
CA PHE A 295 23.52 7.51 -18.84
C PHE A 295 22.39 7.63 -19.85
N THR A 296 22.66 7.38 -21.12
CA THR A 296 21.66 7.44 -22.19
C THR A 296 21.55 6.08 -22.86
N ASP A 297 20.34 5.53 -22.93
CA ASP A 297 20.07 4.26 -23.61
C ASP A 297 20.12 4.38 -25.15
N ALA A 298 19.92 3.25 -25.84
CA ALA A 298 19.85 3.20 -27.30
C ALA A 298 18.55 3.79 -27.89
N SER A 299 17.56 4.10 -27.04
CA SER A 299 16.26 4.69 -27.40
C SER A 299 16.26 6.23 -27.29
N GLY A 300 17.24 6.80 -26.60
CA GLY A 300 17.42 8.22 -26.35
C GLY A 300 16.91 8.73 -25.00
N ASN A 301 16.45 7.86 -24.09
CA ASN A 301 16.10 8.30 -22.74
C ASN A 301 17.37 8.42 -21.89
N SER A 302 17.44 9.43 -21.02
CA SER A 302 18.64 9.72 -20.22
C SER A 302 18.34 9.81 -18.72
N SER A 303 19.26 9.31 -17.89
CA SER A 303 19.32 9.57 -16.46
C SER A 303 20.69 10.10 -16.05
N PHE A 304 20.76 10.65 -14.84
CA PHE A 304 21.92 11.37 -14.35
C PHE A 304 22.28 10.93 -12.94
N ALA A 305 23.58 10.85 -12.64
CA ALA A 305 24.09 10.66 -11.28
C ALA A 305 25.33 11.53 -11.06
N GLU A 306 25.43 12.14 -9.88
CA GLU A 306 26.65 12.81 -9.45
C GLU A 306 27.56 11.81 -8.74
N GLN A 307 28.88 11.91 -8.94
CA GLN A 307 29.87 11.20 -8.15
C GLN A 307 30.90 12.16 -7.61
N LYS A 308 31.07 12.17 -6.29
CA LYS A 308 32.06 13.02 -5.63
C LYS A 308 33.43 12.36 -5.64
N VAL A 309 34.47 13.14 -5.93
CA VAL A 309 35.88 12.73 -5.80
C VAL A 309 36.51 13.61 -4.73
N ILE A 310 36.97 13.00 -3.64
CA ILE A 310 37.59 13.67 -2.51
C ILE A 310 39.08 13.31 -2.51
N ILE A 311 39.91 14.23 -2.99
CA ILE A 311 41.35 14.14 -2.82
C ILE A 311 41.69 14.83 -1.50
N ARG A 312 41.93 14.04 -0.45
CA ARG A 312 42.33 14.55 0.87
C ARG A 312 43.34 13.62 1.51
N ASP A 313 44.58 14.07 1.55
CA ASP A 313 45.65 13.49 2.36
C ASP A 313 45.27 13.51 3.86
N ILE A 314 45.44 12.35 4.50
CA ILE A 314 45.15 12.10 5.91
C ILE A 314 46.31 11.37 6.62
N THR A 315 47.45 11.18 5.96
CA THR A 315 48.58 10.39 6.45
C THR A 315 49.74 11.30 6.87
N PRO A 316 50.09 11.40 8.17
CA PRO A 316 51.20 12.24 8.60
C PRO A 316 52.56 11.78 8.03
N PRO A 317 53.48 12.71 7.72
CA PRO A 317 54.78 12.39 7.13
C PRO A 317 55.67 11.60 8.10
N THR A 318 56.59 10.81 7.56
CA THR A 318 57.61 10.07 8.34
C THR A 318 58.89 10.88 8.52
N ILE A 319 59.55 10.75 9.67
CA ILE A 319 60.79 11.48 10.02
C ILE A 319 61.80 10.56 10.72
N GLN A 320 63.04 10.52 10.21
CA GLN A 320 64.15 9.76 10.77
C GLN A 320 65.15 10.69 11.49
N CYS A 321 65.40 10.44 12.77
CA CYS A 321 66.14 11.36 13.63
C CYS A 321 67.67 11.19 13.63
N VAL A 322 68.34 12.23 14.15
CA VAL A 322 69.80 12.35 14.29
C VAL A 322 70.26 11.83 15.66
N ALA A 323 71.55 11.54 15.83
CA ALA A 323 72.14 11.09 17.10
C ALA A 323 72.71 12.25 17.95
N ASN A 324 72.96 11.99 19.24
CA ASN A 324 73.45 12.98 20.22
C ASN A 324 74.93 13.35 20.03
N ILE A 325 75.34 14.56 20.48
CA ILE A 325 76.63 15.20 20.17
C ILE A 325 77.22 15.93 21.42
N THR A 326 78.52 16.24 21.46
CA THR A 326 79.17 17.03 22.54
C THR A 326 80.32 17.92 22.01
N THR A 327 80.67 19.02 22.70
CA THR A 327 81.77 19.95 22.33
C THR A 327 82.30 20.75 23.54
N THR A 328 83.19 21.73 23.32
CA THR A 328 83.79 22.63 24.33
C THR A 328 83.52 24.10 24.01
N GLY A 329 83.21 24.90 25.03
CA GLY A 329 82.60 26.24 24.97
C GLY A 329 83.55 27.40 24.68
N THR A 330 83.17 28.23 23.70
CA THR A 330 83.87 29.44 23.29
C THR A 330 83.27 30.72 23.91
N SER A 331 82.16 30.59 24.65
CA SER A 331 81.44 31.66 25.34
C SER A 331 80.79 31.11 26.63
N ALA A 332 80.20 31.97 27.47
CA ALA A 332 79.34 31.55 28.58
C ALA A 332 77.97 31.02 28.12
N ALA A 333 77.67 31.22 26.84
CA ALA A 333 76.63 30.52 26.09
C ALA A 333 77.20 29.36 25.26
N GLY A 334 78.35 28.78 25.66
CA GLY A 334 78.96 27.60 25.05
C GLY A 334 79.53 27.81 23.64
N ALA A 335 79.30 26.87 22.70
CA ALA A 335 80.04 26.76 21.42
C ALA A 335 79.25 26.10 20.28
N VAL A 336 79.71 26.35 19.05
CA VAL A 336 79.12 25.88 17.80
C VAL A 336 79.17 24.35 17.66
N VAL A 337 78.05 23.75 17.26
CA VAL A 337 77.97 22.32 16.85
C VAL A 337 77.23 22.18 15.53
N ASN A 338 77.81 21.44 14.58
CA ASN A 338 77.23 21.15 13.27
C ASN A 338 76.72 19.70 13.20
N TYR A 339 75.62 19.48 12.48
CA TYR A 339 74.99 18.18 12.25
C TYR A 339 74.08 18.24 11.00
N MET A 340 73.58 17.10 10.51
CA MET A 340 72.67 17.08 9.35
C MET A 340 71.21 17.12 9.78
N VAL A 341 70.35 17.80 9.02
CA VAL A 341 68.89 17.88 9.29
C VAL A 341 68.24 16.49 9.15
N PRO A 342 67.27 16.11 10.01
CA PRO A 342 66.49 14.88 9.86
C PRO A 342 65.93 14.65 8.46
N THR A 343 66.00 13.42 7.96
CA THR A 343 65.41 13.03 6.68
C THR A 343 63.95 12.63 6.83
N VAL A 344 63.14 12.89 5.81
CA VAL A 344 61.68 12.70 5.82
C VAL A 344 61.17 12.09 4.52
N ALA A 345 60.01 11.44 4.60
CA ALA A 345 59.27 10.95 3.43
C ALA A 345 57.76 10.93 3.72
N ASP A 346 56.95 11.06 2.67
CA ASP A 346 55.48 11.16 2.68
C ASP A 346 54.93 10.47 1.43
N ASN A 347 53.67 10.01 1.48
CA ASN A 347 53.06 9.24 0.41
C ASN A 347 52.51 10.09 -0.74
N CYS A 348 52.28 11.40 -0.53
CA CYS A 348 51.55 12.24 -1.47
C CYS A 348 52.31 13.45 -2.01
N THR A 349 53.13 14.15 -1.20
CA THR A 349 53.79 15.41 -1.64
C THR A 349 55.15 15.68 -0.99
N SER A 350 55.82 16.75 -1.43
CA SER A 350 57.05 17.25 -0.82
C SER A 350 56.80 17.80 0.59
N VAL A 351 57.47 17.22 1.59
CA VAL A 351 57.36 17.58 3.01
C VAL A 351 58.22 18.78 3.37
N THR A 352 57.71 19.66 4.23
CA THR A 352 58.49 20.73 4.87
C THR A 352 59.08 20.23 6.19
N VAL A 353 60.40 20.33 6.38
CA VAL A 353 61.06 19.96 7.65
C VAL A 353 61.43 21.22 8.41
N THR A 354 60.92 21.35 9.63
CA THR A 354 61.09 22.53 10.47
C THR A 354 61.76 22.14 11.77
N GLN A 355 62.77 22.88 12.22
CA GLN A 355 63.23 22.75 13.60
C GLN A 355 62.20 23.37 14.55
N THR A 356 61.85 22.66 15.62
CA THR A 356 60.80 23.08 16.56
C THR A 356 61.24 23.16 18.02
N ALA A 357 62.41 22.63 18.37
CA ALA A 357 63.08 22.94 19.64
C ALA A 357 64.61 22.82 19.54
N GLY A 358 65.30 23.39 20.54
CA GLY A 358 66.75 23.46 20.57
C GLY A 358 67.31 24.39 19.49
N LEU A 359 68.58 24.17 19.12
CA LEU A 359 69.35 25.11 18.31
C LEU A 359 69.80 24.46 16.99
N PRO A 360 69.86 25.18 15.86
CA PRO A 360 70.14 24.61 14.54
C PRO A 360 71.57 24.10 14.40
N SER A 361 71.83 23.34 13.33
CA SER A 361 73.21 23.00 12.96
C SER A 361 74.00 24.27 12.69
N GLY A 362 75.18 24.39 13.30
CA GLY A 362 76.01 25.59 13.24
C GLY A 362 75.68 26.64 14.30
N ALA A 363 74.66 26.41 15.15
CA ALA A 363 74.37 27.28 16.28
C ALA A 363 75.32 27.06 17.47
N VAL A 364 75.51 28.12 18.25
CA VAL A 364 76.24 28.09 19.53
C VAL A 364 75.35 27.44 20.60
N PHE A 365 75.69 26.24 21.02
CA PHE A 365 74.99 25.51 22.07
C PHE A 365 75.45 25.94 23.47
N PRO A 366 74.52 26.19 24.43
CA PRO A 366 74.84 26.67 25.77
C PRO A 366 75.62 25.67 26.62
N MET A 367 76.27 26.21 27.66
CA MET A 367 76.96 25.46 28.71
C MET A 367 76.02 24.43 29.35
N GLY A 368 76.47 23.20 29.55
CA GLY A 368 75.59 22.07 29.91
C GLY A 368 74.93 21.44 28.67
N THR A 369 73.80 20.76 28.82
CA THR A 369 73.16 19.94 27.77
C THR A 369 71.86 20.57 27.25
N THR A 370 71.66 20.56 25.93
CA THR A 370 70.50 21.07 25.21
C THR A 370 69.83 19.96 24.42
N THR A 371 68.50 19.88 24.44
CA THR A 371 67.72 18.99 23.56
C THR A 371 67.27 19.74 22.30
N VAL A 372 67.35 19.06 21.17
CA VAL A 372 67.01 19.53 19.82
C VAL A 372 65.84 18.70 19.28
N SER A 373 64.80 19.35 18.77
CA SER A 373 63.63 18.68 18.17
C SER A 373 63.29 19.25 16.80
N TYR A 374 62.79 18.38 15.92
CA TYR A 374 62.31 18.72 14.58
C TYR A 374 60.88 18.21 14.38
N THR A 375 60.12 18.93 13.56
CA THR A 375 58.79 18.58 13.10
C THR A 375 58.75 18.57 11.57
N ALA A 376 58.38 17.44 11.00
CA ALA A 376 57.99 17.30 9.61
C ALA A 376 56.53 17.74 9.44
N THR A 377 56.20 18.41 8.34
CA THR A 377 54.83 18.83 8.01
C THR A 377 54.58 18.67 6.51
N ASN A 378 53.56 17.90 6.13
CA ASN A 378 53.21 17.69 4.73
C ASN A 378 52.25 18.77 4.20
N ALA A 379 51.88 18.71 2.91
CA ALA A 379 51.05 19.74 2.28
C ALA A 379 49.62 19.85 2.86
N ALA A 380 49.10 18.78 3.50
CA ALA A 380 47.83 18.82 4.22
C ALA A 380 47.93 19.41 5.65
N GLY A 381 49.15 19.78 6.09
CA GLY A 381 49.40 20.31 7.43
C GLY A 381 49.51 19.26 8.53
N LEU A 382 49.63 17.98 8.17
CA LEU A 382 49.79 16.86 9.11
C LEU A 382 51.25 16.78 9.56
N THR A 383 51.48 16.42 10.83
CA THR A 383 52.80 16.59 11.48
C THR A 383 53.32 15.33 12.18
N ALA A 384 54.65 15.16 12.15
CA ALA A 384 55.37 14.16 12.94
C ALA A 384 56.67 14.75 13.51
N THR A 385 57.14 14.26 14.66
CA THR A 385 58.21 14.90 15.44
C THR A 385 59.30 13.93 15.90
N CYS A 386 60.53 14.42 16.08
CA CYS A 386 61.66 13.65 16.64
C CYS A 386 62.67 14.55 17.38
N SER A 387 63.52 14.00 18.25
CA SER A 387 64.52 14.78 19.01
C SER A 387 65.82 14.04 19.40
N PHE A 388 66.88 14.80 19.71
CA PHE A 388 68.24 14.37 20.14
C PHE A 388 68.94 15.46 21.00
N THR A 389 70.20 15.31 21.45
CA THR A 389 70.86 16.24 22.42
C THR A 389 72.32 16.66 22.11
N VAL A 390 72.79 17.78 22.71
CA VAL A 390 74.12 18.43 22.52
C VAL A 390 74.69 19.06 23.82
N THR A 391 76.01 19.01 24.15
CA THR A 391 76.60 19.43 25.47
C THR A 391 77.94 20.24 25.46
N VAL A 392 78.19 21.27 26.35
CA VAL A 392 79.31 22.30 26.24
C VAL A 392 79.93 22.97 27.55
N SER A 393 81.17 23.59 27.55
CA SER A 393 81.89 24.34 28.69
C SER A 393 83.14 25.32 28.39
N GLY A 394 83.37 26.53 29.00
CA GLY A 394 84.39 27.60 28.58
C GLY A 394 85.31 28.46 29.59
N LEU A 395 85.75 29.72 29.23
CA LEU A 395 86.89 30.61 29.76
C LEU A 395 86.73 32.04 30.53
N ALA A 396 87.11 33.28 30.06
CA ALA A 396 87.49 34.47 30.95
C ALA A 396 87.45 35.99 30.42
N PRO A 397 87.25 37.09 31.24
CA PRO A 397 86.52 38.40 30.97
C PRO A 397 87.20 39.68 30.37
N VAL A 398 86.38 40.58 29.76
CA VAL A 398 86.61 41.98 29.24
C VAL A 398 85.26 42.75 29.01
N ILE A 399 85.10 44.02 29.47
CA ILE A 399 83.85 44.83 29.25
C ILE A 399 83.80 45.66 27.95
N VAL A 400 82.57 45.93 27.47
CA VAL A 400 82.17 46.95 26.48
C VAL A 400 80.85 47.63 26.94
N CYS A 401 80.58 48.89 26.57
CA CYS A 401 79.31 49.55 26.90
C CYS A 401 78.20 49.33 25.86
N PRO A 402 76.92 49.52 26.24
CA PRO A 402 75.87 49.62 25.26
C PRO A 402 76.06 50.90 24.44
N ALA A 403 75.49 50.93 23.25
CA ALA A 403 75.38 52.16 22.48
C ALA A 403 74.43 53.16 23.16
N ASN A 404 74.27 54.34 22.57
CA ASN A 404 73.17 55.23 22.86
C ASN A 404 71.84 54.46 22.70
N ILE A 405 71.22 54.13 23.82
CA ILE A 405 70.00 53.36 23.91
C ILE A 405 68.85 54.25 23.41
N SER A 406 68.01 53.70 22.54
CA SER A 406 66.63 54.17 22.43
C SER A 406 65.70 52.99 22.67
N VAL A 407 64.81 53.12 23.66
CA VAL A 407 63.75 52.15 23.95
C VAL A 407 62.39 52.78 23.72
N SER A 408 61.39 51.92 23.63
CA SER A 408 60.00 52.27 23.85
C SER A 408 59.70 52.39 25.35
N ASN A 409 58.58 53.02 25.69
CA ASN A 409 57.89 52.89 26.97
C ASN A 409 57.75 51.41 27.43
N ASN A 410 57.70 51.23 28.75
CA ASN A 410 57.49 49.92 29.35
C ASN A 410 56.00 49.57 29.39
N ALA A 411 55.72 48.28 29.16
CA ALA A 411 54.37 47.71 29.12
C ALA A 411 53.46 48.26 30.24
N GLY A 412 52.41 48.98 29.86
CA GLY A 412 51.42 49.55 30.76
C GLY A 412 51.82 50.88 31.45
N GLN A 413 52.91 51.54 31.05
CA GLN A 413 53.41 52.78 31.68
C GLN A 413 53.74 53.85 30.62
N CYS A 414 53.43 55.13 30.86
CA CYS A 414 53.78 56.22 29.92
C CYS A 414 55.23 56.71 30.12
N GLY A 415 56.19 55.80 29.87
CA GLY A 415 57.62 55.95 30.10
C GLY A 415 58.28 54.58 30.31
N ALA A 416 59.60 54.51 30.37
CA ALA A 416 60.34 53.24 30.38
C ALA A 416 61.18 53.03 31.64
N VAL A 417 61.12 51.83 32.19
CA VAL A 417 62.10 51.30 33.14
C VAL A 417 63.32 50.84 32.34
N VAL A 418 64.20 51.79 32.02
CA VAL A 418 65.32 51.55 31.11
C VAL A 418 66.39 50.72 31.81
N ASN A 419 66.55 49.51 31.31
CA ASN A 419 67.70 48.68 31.63
C ASN A 419 68.86 49.03 30.69
N PHE A 420 70.05 49.11 31.27
CA PHE A 420 71.30 49.33 30.55
C PHE A 420 72.33 48.35 31.09
N ALA A 421 72.77 47.46 30.21
CA ALA A 421 73.89 46.57 30.49
C ALA A 421 75.11 47.05 29.70
N ALA A 422 76.17 47.45 30.40
CA ALA A 422 77.50 47.21 29.86
C ALA A 422 77.77 45.73 29.99
N THR A 423 78.44 45.14 29.00
CA THR A 423 78.53 43.69 28.82
C THR A 423 79.97 43.25 28.84
N ASP A 424 80.22 42.19 29.60
CA ASP A 424 81.53 41.60 29.75
C ASP A 424 81.60 40.31 28.92
N ASN A 425 82.36 40.33 27.83
CA ASN A 425 82.06 39.53 26.64
C ASN A 425 82.99 38.33 26.40
N THR A 426 84.16 38.28 27.04
CA THR A 426 85.00 37.07 27.05
C THR A 426 84.79 36.19 28.30
N ALA A 427 83.98 36.64 29.27
CA ALA A 427 83.79 36.07 30.62
C ALA A 427 83.00 34.75 30.68
N ILE A 428 83.55 33.71 31.33
CA ILE A 428 82.90 32.38 31.38
C ILE A 428 83.30 31.59 32.66
N PRO A 429 82.62 31.75 33.82
CA PRO A 429 81.31 32.36 34.03
C PRO A 429 81.33 33.91 34.02
N ALA A 430 80.15 34.52 33.98
CA ALA A 430 79.98 35.96 33.71
C ALA A 430 80.26 36.90 34.91
N ALA A 431 80.29 38.21 34.62
CA ALA A 431 80.71 39.30 35.51
C ALA A 431 79.56 40.13 36.14
N ILE A 432 79.86 40.80 37.26
CA ILE A 432 79.00 41.65 38.09
C ILE A 432 79.23 43.12 37.72
N ILE A 433 78.16 43.88 37.42
CA ILE A 433 78.27 45.17 36.70
C ILE A 433 77.41 46.29 37.35
N SER A 434 77.89 47.55 37.41
CA SER A 434 77.30 48.71 38.14
C SER A 434 77.29 50.04 37.34
N TYR A 435 76.50 51.05 37.73
CA TYR A 435 76.08 52.21 36.88
C TYR A 435 75.83 53.56 37.61
N THR A 436 75.89 54.70 36.90
CA THR A 436 75.53 56.07 37.39
C THR A 436 74.95 57.02 36.31
N GLU A 437 74.16 58.02 36.70
CA GLU A 437 73.67 59.15 35.88
C GLU A 437 73.94 60.49 36.59
N ASN A 438 74.51 61.47 35.88
CA ASN A 438 74.86 62.80 36.42
C ASN A 438 75.60 62.76 37.78
N GLY A 439 76.38 61.70 38.02
CA GLY A 439 77.12 61.45 39.27
C GLY A 439 76.35 60.71 40.37
N ASN A 440 75.04 60.53 40.24
CA ASN A 440 74.23 59.76 41.19
C ASN A 440 74.20 58.27 40.82
N PRO A 441 74.13 57.35 41.80
CA PRO A 441 73.83 55.94 41.54
C PRO A 441 72.46 55.79 40.89
N VAL A 442 72.46 55.33 39.64
CA VAL A 442 71.24 54.94 38.92
C VAL A 442 71.34 53.45 38.66
N THR A 443 70.38 52.67 39.11
CA THR A 443 70.35 51.23 38.80
C THR A 443 69.86 51.05 37.37
N SER A 444 70.47 50.11 36.63
CA SER A 444 69.80 49.54 35.45
C SER A 444 68.40 49.08 35.86
N GLY A 445 67.38 49.57 35.16
CA GLY A 445 65.99 49.40 35.58
C GLY A 445 65.49 50.53 36.49
N SER A 446 65.94 51.76 36.27
CA SER A 446 65.30 52.97 36.80
C SER A 446 64.25 53.50 35.81
N PHE A 447 63.22 54.22 36.27
CA PHE A 447 62.16 54.74 35.40
C PHE A 447 62.50 56.11 34.82
N PHE A 448 62.31 56.25 33.50
CA PHE A 448 62.54 57.44 32.70
C PHE A 448 61.29 57.78 31.90
N ALA A 449 60.82 59.02 31.97
CA ALA A 449 59.72 59.49 31.13
C ALA A 449 60.13 59.59 29.64
N ILE A 450 59.13 59.58 28.75
CA ILE A 450 59.29 59.75 27.30
C ILE A 450 60.10 61.05 27.03
N GLY A 451 61.29 60.93 26.43
CA GLY A 451 62.34 61.96 26.49
C GLY A 451 63.77 61.41 26.33
N THR A 452 64.81 62.17 26.74
CA THR A 452 66.25 61.82 26.56
C THR A 452 67.11 62.12 27.80
N HIS A 453 68.03 61.21 28.16
CA HIS A 453 68.73 61.04 29.46
C HIS A 453 70.16 60.43 29.28
N ASN A 454 71.10 60.43 30.25
CA ASN A 454 72.57 60.13 30.02
C ASN A 454 73.31 59.31 31.14
N ILE A 455 74.08 58.24 30.82
CA ILE A 455 74.47 57.16 31.79
C ILE A 455 75.95 56.61 31.68
N VAL A 456 76.48 55.92 32.72
CA VAL A 456 77.87 55.38 32.89
C VAL A 456 77.92 53.94 33.51
N ALA A 457 78.98 53.10 33.31
CA ALA A 457 79.03 51.65 33.71
C ALA A 457 80.41 50.97 34.09
N THR A 458 80.46 49.82 34.80
CA THR A 458 81.71 49.06 35.26
C THR A 458 81.48 47.57 35.68
N SER A 459 82.40 46.59 35.46
CA SER A 459 82.24 45.08 35.55
C SER A 459 83.33 44.24 36.30
N THR A 460 83.02 43.07 36.91
CA THR A 460 83.94 42.06 37.58
C THR A 460 83.41 40.60 37.70
N ASN A 461 84.11 39.53 37.25
CA ASN A 461 83.75 38.10 37.48
C ASN A 461 84.73 37.34 38.42
N ALA A 462 84.53 36.02 38.57
CA ALA A 462 85.42 35.10 39.31
C ALA A 462 86.84 34.90 38.72
N ILE A 463 87.20 35.65 37.66
CA ILE A 463 88.40 35.53 36.82
C ILE A 463 88.98 36.92 36.33
N GLY A 464 88.34 38.11 36.52
CA GLY A 464 88.79 39.47 36.02
C GLY A 464 87.73 40.63 35.97
N THR A 465 88.04 41.86 35.42
CA THR A 465 87.33 43.18 35.63
C THR A 465 87.55 44.32 34.54
N SER A 466 86.62 45.30 34.25
CA SER A 466 86.79 46.55 33.38
C SER A 466 85.63 47.64 33.40
N SER A 467 85.64 48.81 32.67
CA SER A 467 84.59 49.94 32.68
C SER A 467 84.32 50.85 31.40
N CYS A 468 83.21 51.66 31.32
CA CYS A 468 82.75 52.50 30.12
C CYS A 468 81.50 53.51 30.25
N THR A 469 80.96 54.18 29.18
CA THR A 469 79.82 55.22 29.17
C THR A 469 78.82 55.27 27.94
N PHE A 470 77.57 55.83 28.04
CA PHE A 470 76.54 55.99 26.94
C PHE A 470 75.28 56.91 27.24
N ILE A 471 74.24 57.02 26.37
CA ILE A 471 72.95 57.79 26.61
C ILE A 471 71.64 56.96 26.44
N VAL A 472 70.47 57.51 26.81
CA VAL A 472 69.12 56.87 26.79
C VAL A 472 68.03 57.77 26.16
N ILE A 473 67.20 57.24 25.26
CA ILE A 473 66.01 57.91 24.67
C ILE A 473 64.77 57.02 24.82
N VAL A 474 63.68 57.54 25.36
CA VAL A 474 62.40 56.83 25.51
C VAL A 474 61.36 57.40 24.54
N ASN A 475 60.84 56.56 23.63
CA ASN A 475 59.74 56.86 22.71
C ASN A 475 58.46 56.15 23.16
N ASP A 476 57.29 56.49 22.58
CA ASP A 476 56.13 55.60 22.67
C ASP A 476 56.08 54.64 21.47
N THR A 477 56.11 53.33 21.73
CA THR A 477 55.75 52.32 20.71
C THR A 477 54.89 51.19 21.27
N GLU A 478 54.32 51.35 22.47
CA GLU A 478 53.32 50.40 22.94
C GLU A 478 52.05 50.61 22.14
N LYS A 479 51.49 49.53 21.57
CA LYS A 479 50.31 49.66 20.72
C LYS A 479 49.05 49.61 21.59
N PRO A 480 48.11 50.55 21.46
CA PRO A 480 46.87 50.57 22.23
C PRO A 480 46.14 49.24 22.10
N ASN A 481 45.79 48.61 23.22
CA ASN A 481 45.13 47.31 23.18
C ASN A 481 43.64 47.48 22.83
N ILE A 482 43.13 46.57 21.99
CA ILE A 482 41.70 46.47 21.67
C ILE A 482 41.25 45.00 21.72
N ASN A 483 40.28 44.70 22.59
CA ASN A 483 39.69 43.38 22.73
C ASN A 483 38.32 43.35 22.04
N ALA A 484 38.25 42.63 20.92
CA ALA A 484 37.00 42.33 20.23
C ALA A 484 36.21 41.23 20.97
N PRO A 485 34.86 41.21 20.89
CA PRO A 485 34.04 40.15 21.46
C PRO A 485 34.20 38.84 20.69
N ALA A 486 33.85 37.71 21.32
CA ALA A 486 33.84 36.40 20.67
C ALA A 486 32.89 36.36 19.44
N ASN A 487 33.17 35.47 18.49
CA ASN A 487 32.38 35.29 17.27
C ASN A 487 30.89 35.01 17.57
N GLN A 488 30.01 35.55 16.74
CA GLN A 488 28.56 35.52 16.93
C GLN A 488 27.88 34.80 15.76
N VAL A 489 26.97 33.87 16.08
CA VAL A 489 26.17 33.13 15.10
C VAL A 489 24.71 33.41 15.36
N ILE A 490 24.01 33.93 14.36
CA ILE A 490 22.58 34.25 14.43
C ILE A 490 21.84 33.70 13.22
N CYS A 491 20.52 33.58 13.36
CA CYS A 491 19.62 33.18 12.27
C CYS A 491 19.08 34.43 11.57
N ALA A 492 18.88 34.34 10.26
CA ALA A 492 18.24 35.41 9.49
C ALA A 492 16.83 35.71 9.99
N ASN A 493 16.41 36.98 9.88
CA ASN A 493 15.03 37.40 10.12
C ASN A 493 14.21 37.20 8.83
N ALA A 494 12.93 36.83 8.94
CA ALA A 494 12.03 36.62 7.81
C ALA A 494 11.92 37.85 6.89
N ASN A 495 12.09 39.04 7.45
CA ASN A 495 12.04 40.32 6.73
C ASN A 495 13.41 40.75 6.14
N GLY A 496 14.43 39.88 6.15
CA GLY A 496 15.80 40.17 5.69
C GLY A 496 16.60 41.18 6.53
N ASN A 497 15.93 41.93 7.40
CA ASN A 497 16.53 42.97 8.24
C ASN A 497 17.22 42.39 9.48
N ASN A 498 18.44 41.88 9.28
CA ASN A 498 19.25 41.24 10.33
C ASN A 498 20.03 42.29 11.14
N ILE A 499 19.30 43.14 11.87
CA ILE A 499 19.93 44.06 12.84
C ILE A 499 20.47 43.23 14.00
N TYR A 500 21.77 43.35 14.25
CA TYR A 500 22.43 42.73 15.39
C TYR A 500 23.17 43.78 16.21
N THR A 501 22.93 43.75 17.53
CA THR A 501 23.65 44.56 18.51
C THR A 501 24.95 43.85 18.86
N VAL A 502 26.04 44.31 18.25
CA VAL A 502 27.38 43.79 18.52
C VAL A 502 27.81 44.26 19.91
N PRO A 503 28.21 43.36 20.83
CA PRO A 503 28.82 43.77 22.10
C PRO A 503 30.02 44.68 21.82
N ALA A 504 30.08 45.84 22.47
CA ALA A 504 31.13 46.81 22.21
C ALA A 504 32.52 46.21 22.51
N ALA A 505 33.46 46.39 21.59
CA ALA A 505 34.87 46.12 21.88
C ALA A 505 35.36 47.03 23.02
N THR A 506 36.36 46.58 23.77
CA THR A 506 36.99 47.41 24.81
C THR A 506 38.40 47.81 24.40
N THR A 507 38.81 49.03 24.77
CA THR A 507 40.16 49.56 24.51
C THR A 507 40.82 50.02 25.80
N ALA A 508 42.12 49.78 25.91
CA ALA A 508 42.95 50.32 26.98
C ALA A 508 44.32 50.70 26.42
N ASP A 509 44.87 51.80 26.93
CA ASP A 509 46.18 52.33 26.55
C ASP A 509 46.83 53.03 27.76
N ASN A 510 48.15 53.05 27.82
CA ASN A 510 48.95 53.59 28.92
C ASN A 510 49.33 55.07 28.80
N CYS A 511 49.30 55.66 27.60
CA CYS A 511 49.52 57.09 27.37
C CYS A 511 48.23 57.84 26.96
N GLY A 512 47.29 57.17 26.29
CA GLY A 512 45.95 57.63 25.95
C GLY A 512 45.51 57.24 24.54
N VAL A 513 44.25 56.77 24.40
CA VAL A 513 43.65 56.51 23.08
C VAL A 513 43.22 57.83 22.43
N ALA A 514 43.69 58.12 21.21
CA ALA A 514 43.29 59.30 20.45
C ALA A 514 42.07 59.03 19.55
N THR A 515 42.04 57.92 18.82
CA THR A 515 40.93 57.58 17.92
C THR A 515 40.65 56.08 17.86
N VAL A 516 39.40 55.73 17.53
CA VAL A 516 38.98 54.36 17.19
C VAL A 516 38.13 54.42 15.92
N THR A 517 38.43 53.55 14.98
CA THR A 517 37.65 53.31 13.76
C THR A 517 37.29 51.83 13.63
N TYR A 518 36.35 51.51 12.75
CA TYR A 518 36.08 50.13 12.36
C TYR A 518 35.71 49.99 10.88
N ALA A 519 35.96 48.81 10.33
CA ALA A 519 35.54 48.36 9.02
C ALA A 519 34.86 46.99 9.14
N VAL A 520 33.60 46.90 8.70
CA VAL A 520 32.91 45.64 8.45
C VAL A 520 33.16 45.24 7.01
N THR A 521 33.45 43.98 6.75
CA THR A 521 33.73 43.40 5.43
C THR A 521 33.13 41.99 5.31
N GLY A 522 33.08 41.43 4.10
CA GLY A 522 32.39 40.16 3.82
C GLY A 522 30.97 40.39 3.33
N ALA A 523 29.98 39.69 3.91
CA ALA A 523 28.58 39.76 3.48
C ALA A 523 27.92 41.16 3.60
N VAL A 524 28.54 42.10 4.31
CA VAL A 524 28.27 43.54 4.20
C VAL A 524 29.58 44.32 4.32
N SER A 525 29.69 45.46 3.63
CA SER A 525 30.84 46.37 3.73
C SER A 525 30.41 47.74 4.23
N ARG A 526 31.01 48.23 5.33
CA ARG A 526 30.85 49.61 5.85
C ARG A 526 32.00 50.01 6.76
N THR A 527 32.23 51.31 6.95
CA THR A 527 33.19 51.85 7.92
C THR A 527 32.50 52.77 8.94
N GLY A 528 33.16 53.03 10.07
CA GLY A 528 32.65 53.90 11.13
C GLY A 528 33.71 54.28 12.17
N THR A 529 33.29 55.05 13.17
CA THR A 529 34.14 55.56 14.28
C THR A 529 33.60 55.10 15.64
N GLY A 530 34.49 54.84 16.59
CA GLY A 530 34.16 54.34 17.93
C GLY A 530 34.04 52.82 18.03
N LEU A 531 33.62 52.33 19.20
CA LEU A 531 33.65 50.91 19.56
C LEU A 531 32.38 50.12 19.17
N ASN A 532 31.27 50.80 18.89
CA ASN A 532 29.99 50.16 18.56
C ASN A 532 29.82 49.95 17.04
N ALA A 533 29.98 48.70 16.59
CA ALA A 533 29.81 48.29 15.19
C ALA A 533 28.43 47.68 14.85
N SER A 534 27.45 47.82 15.76
CA SER A 534 26.08 47.31 15.60
C SER A 534 25.40 47.82 14.33
N GLY A 535 24.48 47.02 13.79
CA GLY A 535 23.72 47.40 12.59
C GLY A 535 23.19 46.19 11.83
N ILE A 536 22.81 46.41 10.58
CA ILE A 536 22.32 45.35 9.67
C ILE A 536 23.51 44.51 9.18
N PHE A 537 23.36 43.19 9.14
CA PHE A 537 24.34 42.26 8.56
C PHE A 537 23.75 41.46 7.38
N GLY A 538 24.58 41.22 6.37
CA GLY A 538 24.22 40.40 5.20
C GLY A 538 24.17 38.91 5.52
N MET A 539 23.62 38.12 4.60
CA MET A 539 23.58 36.65 4.69
C MET A 539 24.99 36.06 4.58
N GLY A 540 25.34 35.12 5.45
CA GLY A 540 26.69 34.58 5.57
C GLY A 540 27.54 35.31 6.60
N ALA A 541 28.88 35.21 6.49
CA ALA A 541 29.82 35.79 7.44
C ALA A 541 30.18 37.25 7.11
N SER A 542 30.20 38.10 8.14
CA SER A 542 30.75 39.45 8.08
C SER A 542 31.84 39.61 9.14
N THR A 543 33.04 39.99 8.73
CA THR A 543 34.17 40.25 9.64
C THR A 543 34.21 41.74 9.99
N ILE A 544 34.11 42.04 11.28
CA ILE A 544 34.31 43.38 11.82
C ILE A 544 35.77 43.49 12.24
N THR A 545 36.48 44.49 11.73
CA THR A 545 37.83 44.88 12.15
C THR A 545 37.75 46.25 12.81
N TRP A 546 38.09 46.35 14.09
CA TRP A 546 38.35 47.65 14.72
C TRP A 546 39.82 48.02 14.57
N THR A 547 40.11 49.31 14.45
CA THR A 547 41.47 49.88 14.51
C THR A 547 41.49 50.99 15.56
N VAL A 548 42.34 50.86 16.57
CA VAL A 548 42.57 51.88 17.60
C VAL A 548 43.92 52.54 17.36
N THR A 549 44.01 53.85 17.64
CA THR A 549 45.24 54.66 17.54
C THR A 549 45.43 55.49 18.81
N ASP A 550 46.63 55.51 19.36
CA ASP A 550 47.01 56.29 20.55
C ASP A 550 47.32 57.76 20.23
N VAL A 551 47.70 58.54 21.24
CA VAL A 551 48.08 59.96 21.13
C VAL A 551 49.46 60.22 20.50
N HIS A 552 50.27 59.18 20.27
CA HIS A 552 51.62 59.28 19.69
C HIS A 552 51.72 58.67 18.27
N GLY A 553 50.68 57.97 17.80
CA GLY A 553 50.51 57.45 16.45
C GLY A 553 50.54 55.93 16.29
N ASN A 554 50.69 55.13 17.36
CA ASN A 554 50.73 53.66 17.20
C ASN A 554 49.32 53.08 17.03
N THR A 555 49.20 52.05 16.19
CA THR A 555 47.91 51.44 15.81
C THR A 555 47.84 49.95 16.13
N HIS A 556 46.67 49.49 16.61
CA HIS A 556 46.34 48.07 16.82
C HIS A 556 44.99 47.72 16.18
N THR A 557 44.83 46.47 15.74
CA THR A 557 43.60 45.96 15.15
C THR A 557 43.13 44.65 15.78
N ALA A 558 41.83 44.51 16.05
CA ALA A 558 41.21 43.25 16.47
C ALA A 558 39.94 42.96 15.66
N GLN A 559 39.59 41.68 15.56
CA GLN A 559 38.50 41.19 14.71
C GLN A 559 37.49 40.31 15.46
N THR A 560 36.25 40.32 14.97
CA THR A 560 35.21 39.32 15.28
C THR A 560 34.37 39.04 14.04
N THR A 561 33.75 37.87 13.96
CA THR A 561 32.79 37.54 12.90
C THR A 561 31.35 37.51 13.41
N VAL A 562 30.43 38.12 12.65
CA VAL A 562 28.98 37.92 12.79
C VAL A 562 28.50 37.10 11.59
N THR A 563 28.01 35.90 11.85
CA THR A 563 27.52 34.98 10.80
C THR A 563 26.00 34.86 10.86
N VAL A 564 25.33 35.26 9.77
CA VAL A 564 23.88 35.16 9.61
C VAL A 564 23.55 33.92 8.78
N ASN A 565 23.00 32.89 9.42
CA ASN A 565 22.58 31.66 8.76
C ASN A 565 21.21 31.80 8.09
N PRO A 566 20.97 31.16 6.92
CA PRO A 566 19.65 31.09 6.32
C PRO A 566 18.66 30.38 7.24
N LEU A 567 17.39 30.79 7.16
CA LEU A 567 16.30 30.00 7.71
C LEU A 567 15.98 28.83 6.77
N PRO A 568 15.76 27.62 7.29
CA PRO A 568 15.32 26.49 6.48
C PRO A 568 13.86 26.70 6.04
N VAL A 569 13.49 26.20 4.85
CA VAL A 569 12.11 26.22 4.37
C VAL A 569 11.48 24.84 4.62
N ALA A 570 10.32 24.83 5.27
CA ALA A 570 9.50 23.64 5.40
C ALA A 570 8.69 23.41 4.11
N SER A 571 8.52 22.15 3.73
CA SER A 571 7.56 21.69 2.71
C SER A 571 7.04 20.29 3.09
N TYR A 572 6.11 19.72 2.34
CA TYR A 572 5.62 18.37 2.61
C TYR A 572 5.24 17.63 1.33
N VAL A 573 5.19 16.30 1.43
CA VAL A 573 4.52 15.43 0.46
C VAL A 573 3.49 14.57 1.19
N SER A 574 2.29 14.46 0.64
CA SER A 574 1.26 13.54 1.14
C SER A 574 1.30 12.23 0.36
N SER A 575 1.28 11.08 1.04
CA SER A 575 1.13 9.80 0.37
C SER A 575 -0.20 9.73 -0.38
N THR A 576 -0.30 8.86 -1.40
CA THR A 576 -1.61 8.31 -1.75
C THR A 576 -2.19 7.67 -0.49
N ALA A 577 -3.39 8.07 -0.08
CA ALA A 577 -4.03 7.51 1.11
C ALA A 577 -4.17 5.99 0.97
N ASP A 578 -3.77 5.21 1.98
CA ASP A 578 -4.07 3.78 2.00
C ASP A 578 -5.56 3.64 2.34
N ALA A 579 -6.38 3.69 1.29
CA ALA A 579 -7.83 3.61 1.36
C ALA A 579 -8.31 2.45 2.26
N PHE A 580 -7.56 1.35 2.31
CA PHE A 580 -7.89 0.13 3.04
C PHE A 580 -7.30 0.05 4.47
N CYS A 581 -6.57 1.06 4.95
CA CYS A 581 -5.90 1.07 6.25
C CYS A 581 -6.21 2.27 7.15
N ASN A 582 -7.22 3.06 6.80
CA ASN A 582 -7.77 4.14 7.64
C ASN A 582 -6.77 5.22 8.08
N ARG A 583 -5.69 5.40 7.31
CA ARG A 583 -4.59 6.35 7.53
C ARG A 583 -4.11 6.98 6.23
N THR A 584 -3.74 8.25 6.30
CA THR A 584 -2.91 8.96 5.32
C THR A 584 -1.64 9.42 6.01
N THR A 585 -0.49 9.30 5.35
CA THR A 585 0.79 9.82 5.87
C THR A 585 1.16 11.10 5.14
N VAL A 586 1.55 12.12 5.89
CA VAL A 586 2.15 13.35 5.36
C VAL A 586 3.59 13.40 5.83
N THR A 587 4.52 13.38 4.89
CA THR A 587 5.96 13.34 5.16
C THR A 587 6.52 14.75 5.01
N GLY A 588 7.10 15.27 6.08
CA GLY A 588 7.78 16.55 6.11
C GLY A 588 9.05 16.54 5.28
N VAL A 589 9.29 17.64 4.57
CA VAL A 589 10.47 17.87 3.72
C VAL A 589 11.07 19.21 4.12
N SER A 590 12.40 19.32 4.01
CA SER A 590 13.16 20.50 4.44
C SER A 590 14.12 20.94 3.33
N SER A 591 14.35 22.24 3.18
CA SER A 591 15.35 22.77 2.24
C SER A 591 16.81 22.58 2.69
N ILE A 592 17.07 21.68 3.65
CA ILE A 592 18.38 21.36 4.21
C ILE A 592 18.46 19.89 4.61
N ASN A 593 19.66 19.31 4.52
CA ASN A 593 19.95 17.97 5.00
C ASN A 593 19.98 17.91 6.54
N ASN A 594 19.73 16.72 7.10
CA ASN A 594 19.78 16.43 8.54
C ASN A 594 18.92 17.38 9.41
N ALA A 595 17.77 17.82 8.89
CA ALA A 595 16.80 18.64 9.60
C ALA A 595 16.05 17.85 10.69
N MET A 596 15.60 18.56 11.73
CA MET A 596 14.58 18.07 12.66
C MET A 596 13.21 18.65 12.28
N TYR A 597 12.14 17.88 12.48
CA TYR A 597 10.77 18.20 12.10
C TYR A 597 9.89 18.41 13.33
N SER A 598 8.95 19.36 13.27
CA SER A 598 7.92 19.57 14.28
C SER A 598 6.55 19.83 13.63
N TRP A 599 5.66 18.86 13.78
CA TRP A 599 4.26 18.95 13.34
C TRP A 599 3.37 19.46 14.48
N SER A 600 2.47 20.40 14.16
CA SER A 600 1.61 21.08 15.12
C SER A 600 0.20 21.33 14.56
N THR A 601 -0.82 21.35 15.42
CA THR A 601 -2.20 21.78 15.07
C THR A 601 -2.43 23.28 15.26
N VAL A 602 -1.47 23.98 15.87
CA VAL A 602 -1.46 25.44 16.01
C VAL A 602 -0.31 26.02 15.18
N ASN A 603 -0.40 27.29 14.79
CA ASN A 603 0.63 27.96 13.98
C ASN A 603 1.87 28.38 14.82
N THR A 604 2.42 27.40 15.53
CA THR A 604 3.58 27.51 16.42
C THR A 604 4.30 26.17 16.41
N ALA A 605 5.64 26.19 16.37
CA ALA A 605 6.45 24.99 16.49
C ALA A 605 6.27 24.32 17.87
N GLY A 606 6.22 22.99 17.90
CA GLY A 606 6.23 22.19 19.12
C GLY A 606 7.60 21.56 19.37
N SER A 607 7.60 20.35 19.90
CA SER A 607 8.82 19.54 20.01
C SER A 607 9.36 19.16 18.63
N PHE A 608 10.67 19.27 18.45
CA PHE A 608 11.37 18.83 17.24
C PHE A 608 11.92 17.42 17.42
N ASN A 609 11.84 16.59 16.37
CA ASN A 609 12.36 15.22 16.36
C ASN A 609 12.83 14.81 14.95
N THR A 610 13.40 13.62 14.79
CA THR A 610 13.97 13.15 13.50
C THR A 610 12.97 12.49 12.56
N ASN A 611 11.75 12.14 13.00
CA ASN A 611 10.73 11.55 12.14
C ASN A 611 10.00 12.66 11.34
N PRO A 612 10.07 12.66 9.99
CA PRO A 612 9.30 13.59 9.17
C PRO A 612 7.81 13.24 9.09
N GLU A 613 7.40 12.01 9.42
CA GLU A 613 6.04 11.52 9.14
C GLU A 613 4.99 11.92 10.18
N LEU A 614 3.90 12.51 9.70
CA LEU A 614 2.64 12.68 10.43
C LEU A 614 1.58 11.73 9.86
N SER A 615 1.14 10.78 10.68
CA SER A 615 -0.01 9.92 10.35
C SER A 615 -1.33 10.56 10.78
N LEU A 616 -2.27 10.66 9.85
CA LEU A 616 -3.60 11.26 10.05
C LEU A 616 -4.71 10.25 9.74
N GLY A 617 -5.73 10.21 10.59
CA GLY A 617 -6.92 9.37 10.49
C GLY A 617 -8.11 9.97 11.24
N LEU A 618 -9.09 9.15 11.62
CA LEU A 618 -10.37 9.64 12.17
C LEU A 618 -10.30 10.30 13.55
N ASN A 619 -9.32 9.90 14.36
CA ASN A 619 -9.08 10.48 15.69
C ASN A 619 -8.46 11.90 15.61
N ASN A 620 -8.02 12.33 14.42
CA ASN A 620 -7.45 13.65 14.18
C ASN A 620 -8.56 14.67 13.84
N ALA A 621 -8.37 15.92 14.25
CA ALA A 621 -9.28 17.01 13.93
C ALA A 621 -9.06 17.49 12.49
N ASP A 622 -10.14 17.91 11.81
CA ASP A 622 -10.01 18.62 10.53
C ASP A 622 -9.41 20.01 10.75
N GLY A 623 -8.60 20.48 9.80
CA GLY A 623 -7.98 21.80 9.85
C GLY A 623 -6.54 21.81 9.34
N ASN A 624 -5.82 22.88 9.71
CA ASN A 624 -4.45 23.10 9.29
C ASN A 624 -3.45 22.38 10.22
N TYR A 625 -2.60 21.56 9.61
CA TYR A 625 -1.41 21.00 10.24
C TYR A 625 -0.18 21.79 9.77
N TYR A 626 0.55 22.36 10.73
CA TYR A 626 1.69 23.24 10.53
C TYR A 626 2.98 22.45 10.75
N LEU A 627 3.83 22.37 9.73
CA LEU A 627 5.16 21.81 9.83
C LEU A 627 6.21 22.91 9.95
N TYR A 628 6.97 22.87 11.04
CA TYR A 628 8.22 23.61 11.19
C TYR A 628 9.43 22.68 11.03
N VAL A 629 10.52 23.19 10.47
CA VAL A 629 11.80 22.48 10.34
C VAL A 629 12.92 23.26 11.04
N LYS A 630 13.90 22.53 11.59
CA LYS A 630 15.03 23.09 12.35
C LYS A 630 16.36 22.56 11.85
N VAL A 631 17.35 23.45 11.72
CA VAL A 631 18.74 23.12 11.44
C VAL A 631 19.38 22.51 12.69
N THR A 632 19.89 21.28 12.60
CA THR A 632 20.52 20.59 13.73
C THR A 632 21.81 21.27 14.21
N ALA A 633 22.62 21.83 13.28
CA ALA A 633 23.90 22.46 13.60
C ALA A 633 23.78 23.90 14.14
N SER A 634 22.98 24.77 13.52
CA SER A 634 22.85 26.19 13.89
C SER A 634 21.65 26.50 14.79
N GLY A 635 20.74 25.54 14.98
CA GLY A 635 19.52 25.71 15.77
C GLY A 635 18.40 26.53 15.10
N CYS A 636 18.63 27.11 13.93
CA CYS A 636 17.66 27.96 13.24
C CYS A 636 16.37 27.21 12.85
N VAL A 637 15.22 27.86 12.99
CA VAL A 637 13.88 27.31 12.72
C VAL A 637 13.25 28.05 11.54
N SER A 638 12.48 27.35 10.71
CA SER A 638 11.72 27.94 9.59
C SER A 638 10.77 29.04 10.05
N ALA A 639 10.87 30.25 9.49
CA ALA A 639 10.00 31.39 9.85
C ALA A 639 8.51 31.13 9.60
N THR A 640 8.20 30.45 8.50
CA THR A 640 6.84 30.06 8.10
C THR A 640 6.72 28.55 8.12
N ALA A 641 5.64 28.03 8.70
CA ALA A 641 5.31 26.63 8.58
C ALA A 641 4.82 26.28 7.15
N ALA A 642 5.10 25.06 6.70
CA ALA A 642 4.32 24.48 5.61
C ALA A 642 2.96 24.05 6.15
N VAL A 643 1.88 24.42 5.47
CA VAL A 643 0.51 24.20 5.94
C VAL A 643 -0.18 23.11 5.12
N TYR A 644 -0.43 21.96 5.73
CA TYR A 644 -1.24 20.89 5.16
C TYR A 644 -2.68 21.02 5.67
N ASN A 645 -3.66 21.19 4.78
CA ASN A 645 -5.07 21.21 5.17
C ASN A 645 -5.63 19.78 5.18
N TYR A 646 -5.84 19.24 6.38
CA TYR A 646 -6.46 17.93 6.55
C TYR A 646 -7.97 18.04 6.60
N GLN A 647 -8.65 17.28 5.74
CA GLN A 647 -10.09 17.06 5.79
C GLN A 647 -10.34 15.56 5.65
N LYS A 648 -10.66 14.88 6.75
CA LYS A 648 -10.91 13.42 6.75
C LYS A 648 -11.96 13.02 5.72
N GLN A 649 -13.02 13.82 5.58
CA GLN A 649 -14.15 13.64 4.66
C GLN A 649 -13.81 13.62 3.14
N ASN A 650 -12.56 13.90 2.76
CA ASN A 650 -12.08 13.81 1.37
C ASN A 650 -11.20 12.56 1.14
N ILE A 651 -11.03 11.74 2.18
CA ILE A 651 -10.17 10.57 2.20
C ILE A 651 -11.06 9.33 2.34
N THR A 652 -10.91 8.38 1.40
CA THR A 652 -11.68 7.12 1.35
C THR A 652 -11.57 6.34 2.66
N SER A 653 -10.39 6.40 3.28
CA SER A 653 -10.03 5.77 4.55
C SER A 653 -10.59 6.49 5.80
N SER A 654 -11.50 7.46 5.65
CA SER A 654 -12.29 8.02 6.77
C SER A 654 -13.65 7.33 6.92
N TYR A 655 -14.03 6.52 5.94
CA TYR A 655 -15.29 5.81 5.92
C TYR A 655 -15.08 4.37 6.42
N THR A 656 -16.00 3.88 7.24
CA THR A 656 -16.15 2.42 7.45
C THR A 656 -17.16 1.89 6.44
N ILE A 657 -18.19 2.68 6.09
CA ILE A 657 -19.20 2.32 5.09
C ILE A 657 -19.23 3.40 4.00
N LEU A 658 -19.07 3.00 2.74
CA LEU A 658 -19.08 3.90 1.59
C LEU A 658 -19.88 3.27 0.44
N ALA A 659 -21.11 3.74 0.24
CA ALA A 659 -21.99 3.22 -0.81
C ALA A 659 -22.01 4.11 -2.06
N TYR A 660 -22.27 3.53 -3.23
CA TYR A 660 -22.59 4.33 -4.41
C TYR A 660 -24.01 4.91 -4.30
N LYS A 661 -25.01 4.05 -4.07
CA LYS A 661 -26.42 4.44 -3.98
C LYS A 661 -26.90 4.61 -2.54
N GLU A 662 -26.70 3.60 -1.70
CA GLU A 662 -27.53 3.48 -0.49
C GLU A 662 -26.82 2.85 0.71
N VAL A 663 -27.06 3.41 1.89
CA VAL A 663 -26.78 2.76 3.18
C VAL A 663 -28.07 2.70 4.00
N LYS A 664 -28.53 1.50 4.36
CA LYS A 664 -29.68 1.24 5.23
C LYS A 664 -29.23 0.56 6.52
N LEU A 665 -29.20 1.30 7.63
CA LEU A 665 -28.96 0.75 8.97
C LEU A 665 -30.29 0.52 9.71
N GLY A 666 -30.70 -0.74 9.84
CA GLY A 666 -31.84 -1.17 10.65
C GLY A 666 -31.70 -0.88 12.16
N LYS A 667 -32.71 -1.27 12.95
CA LYS A 667 -32.80 -0.95 14.39
C LYS A 667 -31.50 -1.31 15.14
N TYR A 668 -31.10 -0.48 16.12
CA TYR A 668 -29.91 -0.64 17.00
C TYR A 668 -28.51 -0.73 16.34
N ASN A 669 -28.39 -0.82 15.02
CA ASN A 669 -27.10 -0.99 14.33
C ASN A 669 -26.15 0.19 14.55
N LYS A 670 -24.87 -0.09 14.85
CA LYS A 670 -23.88 0.92 15.24
C LYS A 670 -22.64 0.89 14.36
N VAL A 671 -22.27 2.03 13.79
CA VAL A 671 -20.89 2.33 13.38
C VAL A 671 -20.15 2.84 14.61
N ALA A 672 -19.28 2.00 15.17
CA ALA A 672 -18.56 2.26 16.42
C ALA A 672 -17.22 2.95 16.22
N THR A 673 -16.58 2.70 15.07
CA THR A 673 -15.44 3.45 14.56
C THR A 673 -15.60 3.57 13.05
N GLY A 674 -15.32 4.77 12.51
CA GLY A 674 -15.62 5.08 11.11
C GLY A 674 -16.63 6.19 10.89
N SER A 675 -16.86 6.48 9.62
CA SER A 675 -17.90 7.37 9.11
C SER A 675 -18.72 6.68 8.01
N VAL A 676 -19.86 7.25 7.63
CA VAL A 676 -20.73 6.72 6.55
C VAL A 676 -20.78 7.71 5.38
N GLY A 677 -20.58 7.22 4.15
CA GLY A 677 -20.55 8.03 2.94
C GLY A 677 -21.42 7.48 1.82
N VAL A 678 -21.98 8.38 1.00
CA VAL A 678 -22.71 8.03 -0.22
C VAL A 678 -22.19 8.85 -1.41
N LEU A 679 -21.77 8.16 -2.48
CA LEU A 679 -21.00 8.76 -3.59
C LEU A 679 -21.85 9.39 -4.69
N THR A 680 -23.04 8.86 -4.99
CA THR A 680 -23.87 9.36 -6.11
C THR A 680 -24.86 10.43 -5.65
N ALA A 681 -25.10 11.44 -6.49
CA ALA A 681 -25.97 12.59 -6.17
C ALA A 681 -27.47 12.26 -6.02
N LYS A 682 -27.88 11.02 -6.32
CA LYS A 682 -29.24 10.50 -6.09
C LYS A 682 -29.32 9.50 -4.92
N GLY A 683 -28.21 9.29 -4.21
CA GLY A 683 -28.12 8.30 -3.15
C GLY A 683 -28.56 8.81 -1.77
N GLU A 684 -28.81 7.88 -0.86
CA GLU A 684 -29.33 8.15 0.48
C GLU A 684 -28.73 7.27 1.59
N ALA A 685 -28.72 7.80 2.81
CA ALA A 685 -28.33 7.06 4.02
C ALA A 685 -29.51 7.06 5.00
N GLU A 686 -30.18 5.92 5.14
CA GLU A 686 -31.32 5.71 6.02
C GLU A 686 -30.90 5.03 7.33
N PHE A 687 -31.37 5.60 8.44
CA PHE A 687 -31.10 5.12 9.80
C PHE A 687 -32.41 4.82 10.50
N LYS A 688 -32.61 3.59 10.99
CA LYS A 688 -33.79 3.20 11.80
C LYS A 688 -33.53 3.38 13.30
N SER A 689 -34.59 3.38 14.09
CA SER A 689 -34.58 3.55 15.57
C SER A 689 -33.39 2.94 16.30
N TYR A 690 -32.77 3.69 17.21
CA TYR A 690 -31.59 3.34 18.02
C TYR A 690 -30.29 3.04 17.25
N SER A 691 -30.26 3.16 15.92
CA SER A 691 -28.99 3.08 15.18
C SER A 691 -28.07 4.28 15.46
N SER A 692 -26.76 4.11 15.29
CA SER A 692 -25.80 5.18 15.59
C SER A 692 -24.53 5.18 14.76
N VAL A 693 -23.92 6.36 14.61
CA VAL A 693 -22.59 6.57 13.99
C VAL A 693 -21.72 7.27 15.02
N ASN A 694 -21.36 6.51 16.07
CA ASN A 694 -20.84 7.01 17.34
C ASN A 694 -19.46 6.42 17.63
N GLY A 695 -18.45 7.04 17.05
CA GLY A 695 -17.02 6.87 17.34
C GLY A 695 -16.28 8.22 17.32
N PRO A 696 -15.02 8.28 17.77
CA PRO A 696 -14.23 9.52 17.73
C PRO A 696 -14.13 10.08 16.31
N GLY A 697 -14.48 11.36 16.15
CA GLY A 697 -14.45 12.05 14.85
C GLY A 697 -15.46 11.57 13.79
N ALA A 698 -16.38 10.66 14.13
CA ALA A 698 -17.33 10.05 13.19
C ALA A 698 -18.37 11.04 12.62
N PHE A 699 -18.74 10.85 11.35
CA PHE A 699 -19.74 11.66 10.65
C PHE A 699 -20.54 10.85 9.61
N VAL A 700 -21.59 11.45 9.05
CA VAL A 700 -22.35 10.93 7.90
C VAL A 700 -22.38 11.97 6.78
N LYS A 701 -22.03 11.58 5.56
CA LYS A 701 -22.00 12.45 4.37
C LYS A 701 -22.74 11.82 3.19
N ALA A 702 -23.96 12.28 2.93
CA ALA A 702 -24.83 11.78 1.86
C ALA A 702 -25.75 12.91 1.32
N PRO A 703 -26.26 12.82 0.07
CA PRO A 703 -27.21 13.80 -0.47
C PRO A 703 -28.51 13.88 0.34
N ARG A 704 -29.06 12.73 0.73
CA ARG A 704 -30.19 12.58 1.67
C ARG A 704 -29.74 11.74 2.87
N ILE A 705 -30.07 12.20 4.07
CA ILE A 705 -29.89 11.46 5.33
C ILE A 705 -31.28 11.34 5.97
N ASP A 706 -31.80 10.12 6.06
CA ASP A 706 -33.13 9.82 6.60
C ASP A 706 -33.05 9.15 7.98
N LYS A 707 -34.05 9.38 8.83
CA LYS A 707 -34.08 8.97 10.24
C LYS A 707 -35.49 8.51 10.63
N ASP A 708 -35.72 7.20 10.58
CA ASP A 708 -37.00 6.59 10.90
C ASP A 708 -37.05 6.06 12.34
N GLY A 709 -37.68 6.87 13.19
CA GLY A 709 -38.00 6.57 14.59
C GLY A 709 -36.96 7.04 15.62
N ALA A 710 -37.10 6.56 16.85
CA ALA A 710 -36.51 7.18 18.04
C ALA A 710 -35.08 6.70 18.35
N GLY A 711 -34.31 7.53 19.06
CA GLY A 711 -33.00 7.15 19.63
C GLY A 711 -31.82 7.10 18.65
N ILE A 712 -32.00 7.56 17.41
CA ILE A 712 -30.94 7.59 16.39
C ILE A 712 -29.87 8.64 16.79
N SER A 713 -28.59 8.26 16.73
CA SER A 713 -27.48 9.11 17.20
C SER A 713 -26.40 9.27 16.13
N ILE A 714 -26.29 10.47 15.56
CA ILE A 714 -25.34 10.82 14.50
C ILE A 714 -24.74 12.21 14.83
N PRO A 715 -23.52 12.29 15.40
CA PRO A 715 -22.97 13.53 15.97
C PRO A 715 -22.62 14.61 14.94
N THR A 716 -22.40 14.24 13.68
CA THR A 716 -22.08 15.18 12.59
C THR A 716 -22.68 14.67 11.29
N GLN A 717 -23.42 15.54 10.60
CA GLN A 717 -24.19 15.24 9.39
C GLN A 717 -23.86 16.28 8.33
N ILE A 718 -23.56 15.83 7.12
CA ILE A 718 -23.05 16.67 6.02
C ILE A 718 -23.87 16.35 4.77
N ASN A 719 -24.73 17.27 4.35
CA ASN A 719 -25.55 17.08 3.15
C ASN A 719 -24.69 17.26 1.89
N GLY A 720 -24.64 16.23 1.03
CA GLY A 720 -23.87 16.21 -0.20
C GLY A 720 -23.14 14.88 -0.42
N ILE A 721 -22.61 14.66 -1.62
CA ILE A 721 -21.89 13.43 -1.95
C ILE A 721 -20.57 13.32 -1.18
N ALA A 722 -20.20 12.10 -0.79
CA ALA A 722 -18.82 11.75 -0.52
C ALA A 722 -18.04 11.84 -1.83
N ASN A 723 -16.94 12.60 -1.86
CA ASN A 723 -16.11 12.80 -3.04
C ASN A 723 -14.68 12.35 -2.72
N VAL A 724 -14.37 11.11 -3.05
CA VAL A 724 -13.12 10.43 -2.67
C VAL A 724 -12.64 9.51 -3.79
N SER A 725 -11.31 9.33 -3.91
CA SER A 725 -10.75 8.39 -4.90
C SER A 725 -10.84 6.95 -4.40
N LEU A 726 -11.61 6.11 -5.12
CA LEU A 726 -11.76 4.71 -4.76
C LEU A 726 -10.52 3.87 -5.13
N PRO A 727 -10.33 2.70 -4.49
CA PRO A 727 -9.29 1.75 -4.87
C PRO A 727 -9.50 1.17 -6.27
N LEU A 728 -8.47 0.60 -6.89
CA LEU A 728 -8.63 -0.20 -8.11
C LEU A 728 -9.26 -1.56 -7.78
N MET A 729 -10.26 -1.98 -8.57
CA MET A 729 -10.97 -3.25 -8.38
C MET A 729 -10.21 -4.42 -9.02
N GLN A 730 -10.16 -5.58 -8.36
CA GLN A 730 -9.48 -6.78 -8.86
C GLN A 730 -10.48 -7.92 -9.14
N SER A 731 -10.76 -8.18 -10.40
CA SER A 731 -11.68 -9.26 -10.81
C SER A 731 -11.04 -10.65 -10.73
N ASN A 732 -11.84 -11.67 -10.42
CA ASN A 732 -11.48 -13.06 -10.69
C ASN A 732 -11.87 -13.41 -12.14
N THR A 733 -10.88 -13.69 -12.98
CA THR A 733 -11.05 -14.07 -14.40
C THR A 733 -10.84 -15.57 -14.66
N THR A 734 -10.64 -16.39 -13.61
CA THR A 734 -10.26 -17.80 -13.76
C THR A 734 -11.46 -18.71 -14.07
N ASN A 735 -11.33 -19.54 -15.10
CA ASN A 735 -12.34 -20.55 -15.44
C ASN A 735 -12.04 -21.87 -14.72
N THR A 736 -12.94 -22.27 -13.82
CA THR A 736 -12.79 -23.46 -12.97
C THR A 736 -13.49 -24.69 -13.53
N ASN A 737 -14.12 -24.60 -14.71
CA ASN A 737 -15.00 -25.65 -15.23
C ASN A 737 -14.32 -26.98 -15.53
N ASN A 738 -13.02 -26.96 -15.85
CA ASN A 738 -12.21 -28.13 -16.19
C ASN A 738 -11.46 -28.73 -14.97
N LEU A 739 -11.63 -28.14 -13.78
CA LEU A 739 -11.02 -28.64 -12.54
C LEU A 739 -11.85 -29.78 -11.93
N SER A 740 -11.22 -30.61 -11.12
CA SER A 740 -11.89 -31.70 -10.39
C SER A 740 -12.67 -31.21 -9.18
N ASN A 741 -13.63 -32.01 -8.71
CA ASN A 741 -14.28 -31.82 -7.42
C ASN A 741 -13.50 -32.55 -6.32
N TYR A 742 -13.43 -31.98 -5.13
CA TYR A 742 -12.77 -32.59 -3.97
C TYR A 742 -13.58 -32.40 -2.68
N THR A 743 -13.54 -33.41 -1.82
CA THR A 743 -14.19 -33.38 -0.49
C THR A 743 -13.15 -33.71 0.57
N ALA A 744 -12.84 -32.73 1.42
CA ALA A 744 -11.91 -32.89 2.53
C ALA A 744 -12.62 -33.49 3.75
N SER A 745 -12.33 -34.76 4.02
CA SER A 745 -12.87 -35.53 5.15
C SER A 745 -11.82 -35.86 6.23
N VAL A 746 -10.57 -35.43 6.05
CA VAL A 746 -9.44 -35.70 6.95
C VAL A 746 -9.01 -34.41 7.65
N ASN A 747 -8.96 -34.44 8.98
CA ASN A 747 -8.59 -33.27 9.77
C ASN A 747 -7.10 -32.94 9.65
N ASN A 748 -6.76 -31.66 9.63
CA ASN A 748 -5.44 -31.08 9.42
C ASN A 748 -4.79 -31.42 8.06
N ALA A 749 -5.58 -31.79 7.04
CA ALA A 749 -5.06 -32.05 5.69
C ALA A 749 -4.48 -30.77 5.04
N ILE A 750 -3.42 -30.94 4.25
CA ILE A 750 -2.84 -29.90 3.39
C ILE A 750 -3.27 -30.17 1.95
N LEU A 751 -3.92 -29.19 1.31
CA LEU A 751 -4.49 -29.31 -0.03
C LEU A 751 -3.69 -28.46 -1.04
N THR A 752 -3.08 -29.15 -2.00
CA THR A 752 -2.18 -28.60 -3.03
C THR A 752 -2.78 -28.62 -4.45
N GLY A 753 -4.10 -28.85 -4.56
CA GLY A 753 -4.85 -28.83 -5.82
C GLY A 753 -5.69 -27.56 -6.01
N ASN A 754 -5.99 -27.22 -7.27
CA ASN A 754 -7.06 -26.29 -7.65
C ASN A 754 -8.34 -27.12 -7.91
N TYR A 755 -9.52 -26.64 -7.47
CA TYR A 755 -10.76 -27.44 -7.51
C TYR A 755 -11.97 -26.68 -8.05
N LYS A 756 -12.83 -27.36 -8.81
CA LYS A 756 -14.12 -26.81 -9.26
C LYS A 756 -15.11 -26.69 -8.11
N ASN A 757 -15.14 -27.71 -7.24
CA ASN A 757 -15.85 -27.67 -5.97
C ASN A 757 -14.94 -28.24 -4.89
N LEU A 758 -14.69 -27.47 -3.83
CA LEU A 758 -13.99 -27.89 -2.62
C LEU A 758 -14.99 -27.90 -1.46
N THR A 759 -15.42 -29.08 -1.03
CA THR A 759 -16.25 -29.23 0.18
C THR A 759 -15.37 -29.64 1.36
N ILE A 760 -15.43 -28.91 2.47
CA ILE A 760 -14.78 -29.29 3.74
C ILE A 760 -15.88 -29.81 4.67
N LYS A 761 -15.72 -31.05 5.12
CA LYS A 761 -16.74 -31.74 5.92
C LYS A 761 -16.87 -31.16 7.33
N LYS A 762 -18.05 -31.37 7.92
CA LYS A 762 -18.39 -30.98 9.30
C LYS A 762 -17.24 -31.21 10.29
N GLY A 763 -16.80 -30.14 10.96
CA GLY A 763 -15.73 -30.17 11.96
C GLY A 763 -14.29 -30.39 11.43
N ILE A 764 -14.08 -30.54 10.12
CA ILE A 764 -12.76 -30.76 9.52
C ILE A 764 -12.03 -29.43 9.34
N SER A 765 -10.75 -29.41 9.70
CA SER A 765 -9.82 -28.29 9.49
C SER A 765 -8.84 -28.61 8.37
N VAL A 766 -8.60 -27.69 7.42
CA VAL A 766 -7.60 -27.86 6.35
C VAL A 766 -6.71 -26.63 6.16
N THR A 767 -5.50 -26.84 5.66
CA THR A 767 -4.65 -25.78 5.07
C THR A 767 -4.65 -25.92 3.55
N VAL A 768 -4.78 -24.81 2.82
CA VAL A 768 -4.85 -24.76 1.36
C VAL A 768 -3.75 -23.86 0.83
N THR A 769 -2.89 -24.39 -0.03
CA THR A 769 -1.75 -23.65 -0.58
C THR A 769 -2.06 -22.96 -1.91
N ASN A 770 -2.93 -23.58 -2.71
CA ASN A 770 -3.27 -23.13 -4.07
C ASN A 770 -4.24 -21.94 -4.08
N THR A 771 -4.41 -21.37 -5.29
CA THR A 771 -5.05 -20.06 -5.49
C THR A 771 -6.45 -20.11 -6.09
N THR A 772 -6.83 -21.18 -6.82
CA THR A 772 -7.97 -21.12 -7.76
C THR A 772 -9.05 -22.15 -7.47
N PHE A 773 -10.26 -21.68 -7.19
CA PHE A 773 -11.40 -22.50 -6.76
C PHE A 773 -12.72 -22.03 -7.38
N GLY A 774 -13.60 -22.97 -7.74
CA GLY A 774 -14.98 -22.65 -8.12
C GLY A 774 -15.80 -22.35 -6.88
N THR A 775 -16.52 -23.34 -6.36
CA THR A 775 -17.21 -23.23 -5.06
C THR A 775 -16.35 -23.79 -3.94
N ILE A 776 -16.09 -23.00 -2.91
CA ILE A 776 -15.59 -23.49 -1.61
C ILE A 776 -16.77 -23.54 -0.65
N LYS A 777 -17.04 -24.72 -0.07
CA LYS A 777 -18.09 -24.93 0.92
C LYS A 777 -17.53 -25.48 2.23
N LEU A 778 -17.76 -24.77 3.32
CA LEU A 778 -17.53 -25.22 4.69
C LEU A 778 -18.86 -25.67 5.30
N GLU A 779 -18.96 -26.95 5.67
CA GLU A 779 -20.08 -27.48 6.46
C GLU A 779 -19.98 -27.07 7.96
N GLU A 780 -21.06 -27.28 8.73
CA GLU A 780 -21.16 -26.96 10.18
C GLU A 780 -19.83 -27.16 10.96
N GLY A 781 -19.19 -26.08 11.42
CA GLY A 781 -17.97 -26.14 12.24
C GLY A 781 -16.66 -26.49 11.51
N ALA A 782 -16.64 -26.55 10.18
CA ALA A 782 -15.42 -26.73 9.40
C ALA A 782 -14.49 -25.49 9.45
N ASN A 783 -13.19 -25.70 9.22
CA ASN A 783 -12.17 -24.64 9.23
C ASN A 783 -11.27 -24.69 7.99
N ILE A 784 -10.86 -23.52 7.51
CA ILE A 784 -9.93 -23.38 6.37
C ILE A 784 -8.83 -22.36 6.70
N ARG A 785 -7.60 -22.63 6.28
CA ARG A 785 -6.49 -21.67 6.27
C ARG A 785 -5.88 -21.59 4.88
N PHE A 786 -5.96 -20.44 4.24
CA PHE A 786 -5.24 -20.14 3.02
C PHE A 786 -3.84 -19.63 3.32
N THR A 787 -2.83 -20.06 2.56
CA THR A 787 -1.45 -19.53 2.65
C THR A 787 -1.03 -18.67 1.46
N SER A 788 -1.83 -18.63 0.38
CA SER A 788 -1.60 -17.77 -0.78
C SER A 788 -2.17 -16.36 -0.58
N ALA A 789 -1.39 -15.34 -0.91
CA ALA A 789 -1.79 -13.92 -0.81
C ALA A 789 -2.72 -13.44 -1.95
N VAL A 790 -2.96 -14.26 -2.97
CA VAL A 790 -3.99 -14.02 -4.00
C VAL A 790 -4.84 -15.27 -4.13
N LEU A 791 -6.16 -15.11 -3.98
CA LEU A 791 -7.14 -16.17 -4.10
C LEU A 791 -8.18 -15.78 -5.15
N ASN A 792 -8.48 -16.70 -6.07
CA ASN A 792 -9.52 -16.60 -7.08
C ASN A 792 -10.60 -17.62 -6.72
N ILE A 793 -11.76 -17.15 -6.27
CA ILE A 793 -12.88 -18.00 -5.84
C ILE A 793 -14.14 -17.61 -6.63
N GLY A 794 -14.94 -18.60 -7.02
CA GLY A 794 -16.29 -18.36 -7.57
C GLY A 794 -17.27 -18.02 -6.46
N ASP A 795 -17.62 -19.04 -5.66
CA ASP A 795 -18.50 -18.96 -4.49
C ASP A 795 -17.71 -19.32 -3.21
N LEU A 796 -17.85 -18.53 -2.14
CA LEU A 796 -17.36 -18.90 -0.80
C LEU A 796 -18.55 -19.03 0.16
N ILE A 797 -18.81 -20.24 0.64
CA ILE A 797 -19.99 -20.56 1.46
C ILE A 797 -19.53 -21.19 2.77
N ALA A 798 -19.86 -20.59 3.91
CA ALA A 798 -19.71 -21.18 5.23
C ALA A 798 -21.10 -21.30 5.89
N GLU A 799 -21.53 -22.54 6.16
CA GLU A 799 -22.89 -22.80 6.63
C GLU A 799 -23.19 -22.20 8.00
N LYS A 800 -22.31 -22.45 8.97
CA LYS A 800 -22.31 -21.94 10.36
C LYS A 800 -21.23 -22.61 11.20
N GLY A 801 -20.97 -22.09 12.41
CA GLY A 801 -20.22 -22.78 13.46
C GLY A 801 -20.90 -24.06 13.99
N ALA A 802 -20.21 -24.80 14.85
CA ALA A 802 -20.70 -26.03 15.44
C ALA A 802 -21.63 -25.78 16.64
N ARG A 803 -22.60 -26.69 16.84
CA ARG A 803 -23.66 -26.68 17.88
C ARG A 803 -23.19 -26.62 19.36
N ASN A 804 -21.91 -26.40 19.61
CA ASN A 804 -21.28 -26.33 20.93
C ASN A 804 -20.53 -25.01 21.15
N ASN A 805 -20.94 -23.92 20.47
CA ASN A 805 -20.28 -22.61 20.42
C ASN A 805 -18.81 -22.64 19.93
N ASN A 806 -18.42 -23.66 19.15
CA ASN A 806 -17.16 -23.64 18.43
C ASN A 806 -17.35 -22.97 17.07
N TYR A 807 -16.73 -21.80 16.89
CA TYR A 807 -16.76 -21.07 15.63
C TYR A 807 -16.15 -21.86 14.46
N SER A 808 -16.69 -21.64 13.26
CA SER A 808 -15.98 -21.95 12.01
C SER A 808 -14.99 -20.84 11.67
N TYR A 809 -13.73 -21.19 11.42
CA TYR A 809 -12.65 -20.24 11.14
C TYR A 809 -12.24 -20.24 9.66
N ILE A 810 -12.22 -19.05 9.06
CA ILE A 810 -11.61 -18.80 7.73
C ILE A 810 -10.36 -17.94 7.92
N ARG A 811 -9.17 -18.54 7.85
CA ARG A 811 -7.88 -17.87 8.03
C ARG A 811 -7.19 -17.57 6.70
N PHE A 812 -6.41 -16.50 6.67
CA PHE A 812 -5.65 -16.04 5.50
C PHE A 812 -4.19 -15.74 5.88
N THR A 813 -3.36 -15.40 4.89
CA THR A 813 -2.03 -14.82 5.12
C THR A 813 -2.10 -13.29 5.10
N GLN A 814 -1.01 -12.62 5.46
CA GLN A 814 -0.95 -11.15 5.44
C GLN A 814 -1.08 -10.59 4.02
N ASN A 815 -1.78 -9.45 3.89
CA ASN A 815 -2.04 -8.76 2.62
C ASN A 815 -2.83 -9.59 1.58
N THR A 816 -3.69 -10.52 2.02
CA THR A 816 -4.44 -11.39 1.09
C THR A 816 -5.52 -10.64 0.30
N SER A 817 -5.42 -10.72 -1.03
CA SER A 817 -6.47 -10.33 -1.98
C SER A 817 -7.36 -11.52 -2.31
N VAL A 818 -8.61 -11.50 -1.85
CA VAL A 818 -9.63 -12.52 -2.16
C VAL A 818 -10.52 -12.00 -3.28
N ARG A 819 -10.40 -12.56 -4.49
CA ARG A 819 -11.14 -12.16 -5.68
C ARG A 819 -12.32 -13.09 -5.89
N ILE A 820 -13.54 -12.57 -5.78
CA ILE A 820 -14.81 -13.31 -5.90
C ILE A 820 -15.49 -12.97 -7.23
N SER A 821 -15.90 -13.98 -8.01
CA SER A 821 -16.64 -13.79 -9.27
C SER A 821 -18.16 -14.07 -9.18
N SER A 822 -18.67 -14.48 -8.02
CA SER A 822 -20.09 -14.76 -7.81
C SER A 822 -20.55 -14.27 -6.43
N LYS A 823 -20.45 -15.06 -5.34
CA LYS A 823 -20.95 -14.64 -4.01
C LYS A 823 -20.15 -15.17 -2.81
N VAL A 824 -20.32 -14.47 -1.69
CA VAL A 824 -19.90 -14.91 -0.35
C VAL A 824 -21.14 -15.05 0.54
N SER A 825 -21.26 -16.18 1.24
CA SER A 825 -22.35 -16.48 2.17
C SER A 825 -21.79 -16.99 3.49
N ILE A 826 -21.94 -16.20 4.55
CA ILE A 826 -21.47 -16.49 5.91
C ILE A 826 -22.68 -16.67 6.83
N GLY A 827 -22.87 -17.87 7.38
CA GLY A 827 -23.85 -18.13 8.44
C GLY A 827 -23.36 -17.79 9.85
N SER A 828 -24.14 -18.17 10.86
CA SER A 828 -23.90 -17.81 12.27
C SER A 828 -22.68 -18.50 12.86
N GLN A 829 -22.07 -17.94 13.91
CA GLN A 829 -20.90 -18.52 14.58
C GLN A 829 -19.72 -18.78 13.61
N VAL A 830 -19.46 -17.86 12.67
CA VAL A 830 -18.29 -17.89 11.78
C VAL A 830 -17.37 -16.70 12.09
N ILE A 831 -16.06 -16.96 12.15
CA ILE A 831 -15.03 -15.92 12.27
C ILE A 831 -14.14 -15.93 11.02
N VAL A 832 -14.28 -14.89 10.21
CA VAL A 832 -13.46 -14.63 9.01
C VAL A 832 -12.30 -13.73 9.38
N ASN A 833 -11.08 -14.19 9.06
CA ASN A 833 -9.80 -13.58 9.38
C ASN A 833 -9.60 -13.29 10.89
N PRO A 834 -9.65 -14.32 11.76
CA PRO A 834 -9.44 -14.15 13.21
C PRO A 834 -8.06 -13.56 13.56
N ASP A 835 -7.10 -13.70 12.65
CA ASP A 835 -5.70 -13.32 12.82
C ASP A 835 -5.44 -11.81 12.56
N ASN A 836 -6.49 -11.02 12.26
CA ASN A 836 -6.47 -9.55 12.07
C ASN A 836 -5.50 -9.02 11.00
N TYR A 837 -5.13 -9.84 10.01
CA TYR A 837 -4.28 -9.40 8.90
C TYR A 837 -5.03 -8.50 7.91
N LYS A 838 -4.33 -7.61 7.18
CA LYS A 838 -4.92 -6.88 6.04
C LYS A 838 -5.41 -7.88 4.98
N VAL A 839 -6.73 -8.07 4.91
CA VAL A 839 -7.42 -8.94 3.93
C VAL A 839 -8.47 -8.11 3.22
N THR A 840 -8.52 -8.23 1.89
CA THR A 840 -9.46 -7.47 1.05
C THR A 840 -10.21 -8.41 0.11
N PHE A 841 -11.54 -8.44 0.23
CA PHE A 841 -12.44 -9.11 -0.69
C PHE A 841 -12.80 -8.17 -1.83
N TYR A 842 -12.33 -8.46 -3.03
CA TYR A 842 -12.76 -7.79 -4.26
C TYR A 842 -13.85 -8.65 -4.91
N MET A 843 -15.04 -8.08 -5.16
CA MET A 843 -16.13 -8.80 -5.80
C MET A 843 -16.56 -8.06 -7.05
N GLY A 844 -16.24 -8.65 -8.20
CA GLY A 844 -16.36 -8.00 -9.50
C GLY A 844 -16.92 -8.95 -10.53
N ASP A 845 -18.19 -8.75 -10.87
CA ASP A 845 -18.80 -9.24 -12.09
C ASP A 845 -19.72 -8.15 -12.71
N ASN A 846 -20.18 -8.40 -13.94
CA ASN A 846 -20.98 -7.44 -14.70
C ASN A 846 -22.50 -7.67 -14.55
N ARG A 847 -22.94 -8.53 -13.61
CA ARG A 847 -24.36 -8.81 -13.35
C ARG A 847 -24.92 -7.74 -12.40
N LYS A 848 -26.12 -7.21 -12.68
CA LYS A 848 -26.75 -6.12 -11.92
C LYS A 848 -27.81 -6.68 -10.95
N ASP A 849 -27.46 -7.81 -10.33
CA ASP A 849 -28.41 -8.75 -9.75
C ASP A 849 -27.90 -9.25 -8.38
N GLU A 850 -28.82 -9.24 -7.40
CA GLU A 850 -28.78 -9.99 -6.13
C GLU A 850 -27.62 -9.74 -5.13
N GLU A 851 -27.74 -10.39 -3.96
CA GLU A 851 -26.93 -10.18 -2.75
C GLU A 851 -25.55 -10.87 -2.88
N LYS A 852 -24.51 -10.10 -3.16
CA LYS A 852 -23.18 -10.64 -3.46
C LYS A 852 -22.39 -11.03 -2.21
N PHE A 853 -22.54 -10.29 -1.10
CA PHE A 853 -21.98 -10.68 0.20
C PHE A 853 -23.10 -10.71 1.25
N THR A 854 -23.38 -11.89 1.81
CA THR A 854 -24.39 -12.09 2.85
C THR A 854 -23.78 -12.60 4.16
N VAL A 855 -24.20 -12.00 5.28
CA VAL A 855 -23.88 -12.46 6.64
C VAL A 855 -25.18 -12.68 7.40
N LYS A 856 -25.37 -13.84 8.04
CA LYS A 856 -26.65 -14.25 8.64
C LYS A 856 -26.52 -14.87 10.04
N GLY A 857 -27.22 -14.29 11.00
CA GLY A 857 -27.32 -14.75 12.39
C GLY A 857 -26.19 -14.25 13.33
N GLY A 858 -26.45 -14.29 14.63
CA GLY A 858 -25.54 -13.80 15.68
C GLY A 858 -24.21 -14.54 15.81
N ASP A 859 -23.38 -14.10 16.77
CA ASP A 859 -22.03 -14.61 17.05
C ASP A 859 -21.08 -14.58 15.83
N THR A 860 -21.28 -13.66 14.89
CA THR A 860 -20.54 -13.67 13.61
C THR A 860 -19.57 -12.51 13.49
N LYS A 861 -18.31 -12.78 13.12
CA LYS A 861 -17.28 -11.74 12.95
C LYS A 861 -16.59 -11.83 11.59
N VAL A 862 -16.57 -10.72 10.86
CA VAL A 862 -15.85 -10.58 9.58
C VAL A 862 -14.81 -9.47 9.72
N ILE A 863 -13.52 -9.84 9.71
CA ILE A 863 -12.39 -8.89 9.82
C ILE A 863 -11.73 -8.71 8.44
N ALA A 864 -12.39 -8.02 7.52
CA ALA A 864 -11.83 -7.79 6.20
C ALA A 864 -12.42 -6.53 5.55
N ASN A 865 -11.64 -5.91 4.68
CA ASN A 865 -12.15 -4.93 3.74
C ASN A 865 -12.97 -5.64 2.67
N ILE A 866 -14.11 -5.06 2.25
CA ILE A 866 -14.96 -5.60 1.19
C ILE A 866 -15.18 -4.49 0.16
N TYR A 867 -14.85 -4.77 -1.10
CA TYR A 867 -15.00 -3.84 -2.21
C TYR A 867 -15.75 -4.49 -3.37
N MET A 868 -16.98 -4.03 -3.59
CA MET A 868 -17.90 -4.52 -4.63
C MET A 868 -18.77 -3.38 -5.20
N PRO A 869 -18.23 -2.55 -6.11
CA PRO A 869 -18.87 -1.31 -6.54
C PRO A 869 -20.23 -1.50 -7.27
N ASN A 870 -20.48 -2.70 -7.78
CA ASN A 870 -21.70 -3.12 -8.47
C ASN A 870 -22.37 -4.30 -7.72
N GLY A 871 -22.51 -4.21 -6.40
CA GLY A 871 -22.98 -5.31 -5.57
C GLY A 871 -23.56 -4.87 -4.23
N LYS A 872 -24.49 -5.67 -3.70
CA LYS A 872 -25.16 -5.43 -2.43
C LYS A 872 -24.52 -6.18 -1.27
N LEU A 873 -24.23 -5.46 -0.18
CA LEU A 873 -23.85 -6.00 1.12
C LEU A 873 -25.11 -6.17 1.96
N ARG A 874 -25.46 -7.39 2.37
CA ARG A 874 -26.59 -7.63 3.29
C ARG A 874 -26.16 -8.38 4.54
N ILE A 875 -26.22 -7.70 5.68
CA ILE A 875 -26.10 -8.32 7.00
C ILE A 875 -27.51 -8.51 7.55
N THR A 876 -27.81 -9.71 8.03
CA THR A 876 -29.03 -10.00 8.80
C THR A 876 -28.60 -10.65 10.10
N ALA A 877 -28.42 -9.86 11.16
CA ALA A 877 -28.45 -10.42 12.51
C ALA A 877 -29.84 -11.04 12.75
N THR A 878 -29.94 -12.00 13.65
CA THR A 878 -31.24 -12.50 14.12
C THR A 878 -31.87 -11.46 15.06
N ASP A 879 -33.19 -11.25 15.11
CA ASP A 879 -34.26 -11.88 14.32
C ASP A 879 -35.09 -10.81 13.56
N ALA A 880 -35.97 -11.24 12.66
CA ALA A 880 -36.78 -10.33 11.83
C ALA A 880 -38.23 -10.17 12.31
N ASP A 881 -38.74 -8.95 12.18
CA ASP A 881 -40.16 -8.61 11.98
C ASP A 881 -41.21 -9.13 12.99
N ASN A 882 -40.85 -9.28 14.27
CA ASN A 882 -41.82 -9.38 15.37
C ASN A 882 -41.50 -8.36 16.47
N ASP A 883 -42.42 -7.43 16.77
CA ASP A 883 -42.14 -6.22 17.58
C ASP A 883 -42.20 -6.47 19.12
N ASP A 884 -42.24 -7.73 19.53
CA ASP A 884 -42.26 -8.16 20.92
C ASP A 884 -40.85 -8.28 21.52
N ARG A 885 -40.44 -7.28 22.33
CA ARG A 885 -39.34 -7.43 23.32
C ARG A 885 -39.64 -8.49 24.42
N ASN A 886 -40.69 -9.29 24.24
CA ASN A 886 -41.19 -10.31 25.18
C ASN A 886 -41.01 -11.75 24.67
N ASN A 887 -40.49 -12.00 23.47
CA ASN A 887 -40.20 -13.38 23.01
C ASN A 887 -38.86 -13.95 23.52
N CYS A 888 -38.34 -13.37 24.61
CA CYS A 888 -37.71 -14.18 25.66
C CYS A 888 -38.78 -14.44 26.74
N ASP A 889 -39.79 -15.26 26.42
CA ASP A 889 -40.85 -15.59 27.38
C ASP A 889 -40.25 -16.36 28.56
N HIS A 890 -40.24 -15.72 29.73
CA HIS A 890 -40.50 -16.37 31.00
C HIS A 890 -41.25 -15.40 31.95
N LYS A 891 -42.56 -15.22 31.72
CA LYS A 891 -43.43 -14.55 32.71
C LYS A 891 -43.66 -15.47 33.91
N ALA A 892 -43.26 -15.05 35.11
CA ALA A 892 -43.42 -15.86 36.33
C ALA A 892 -44.91 -16.15 36.67
N HIS A 893 -45.19 -17.35 37.18
CA HIS A 893 -46.52 -17.75 37.67
C HIS A 893 -46.43 -18.71 38.86
N THR A 894 -47.34 -18.56 39.82
CA THR A 894 -47.33 -19.26 41.12
C THR A 894 -48.09 -20.58 41.10
N SER A 895 -47.57 -21.60 41.79
CA SER A 895 -48.18 -22.94 41.88
C SER A 895 -49.49 -22.94 42.68
N LYS A 896 -50.51 -23.66 42.18
CA LYS A 896 -51.67 -24.05 43.00
C LYS A 896 -52.36 -25.39 42.67
N ASN A 897 -51.97 -26.10 41.61
CA ASN A 897 -52.51 -27.42 41.28
C ASN A 897 -51.46 -28.33 40.62
N CYS A 898 -50.72 -29.10 41.43
CA CYS A 898 -49.99 -30.27 40.98
C CYS A 898 -50.71 -31.53 41.51
N ARG A 899 -51.44 -32.23 40.62
CA ARG A 899 -51.86 -33.61 40.85
C ARG A 899 -50.93 -34.52 40.07
N HIS A 900 -50.25 -35.42 40.78
CA HIS A 900 -49.31 -36.38 40.21
C HIS A 900 -49.98 -37.76 40.05
N LYS A 901 -49.45 -38.59 39.15
CA LYS A 901 -49.50 -40.05 39.26
C LYS A 901 -48.08 -40.57 39.00
N SER A 902 -47.46 -41.14 40.05
CA SER A 902 -46.12 -41.77 40.09
C SER A 902 -44.97 -40.97 39.40
N HIS A 903 -44.03 -40.37 40.11
CA HIS A 903 -43.67 -40.49 41.54
C HIS A 903 -42.99 -39.20 42.08
N GLU A 904 -42.35 -39.29 43.24
CA GLU A 904 -41.91 -38.19 44.11
C GLU A 904 -40.41 -37.84 43.84
N HIS A 905 -39.85 -36.65 44.13
CA HIS A 905 -40.20 -35.59 45.09
C HIS A 905 -39.91 -34.15 44.58
N ASN A 906 -40.33 -33.20 45.42
CA ASN A 906 -40.08 -31.75 45.55
C ASN A 906 -38.65 -31.24 45.16
N ASP A 907 -38.37 -29.94 45.03
CA ASP A 907 -39.06 -28.71 45.46
C ASP A 907 -38.70 -27.54 44.49
N CYS A 908 -39.13 -26.27 44.73
CA CYS A 908 -39.14 -25.24 43.66
C CYS A 908 -38.72 -23.79 44.04
N ASP A 909 -37.52 -23.32 43.65
CA ASP A 909 -36.89 -22.05 44.16
C ASP A 909 -36.82 -20.76 43.28
N HIS A 910 -37.81 -20.44 42.45
CA HIS A 910 -38.15 -19.03 42.08
C HIS A 910 -37.12 -18.03 41.46
N ARG A 911 -35.83 -18.33 41.29
CA ARG A 911 -34.73 -17.37 41.01
C ARG A 911 -33.78 -17.90 39.90
N GLU A 912 -32.89 -17.20 39.22
CA GLU A 912 -32.69 -15.77 38.91
C GLU A 912 -31.46 -15.74 37.96
N HIS A 913 -31.70 -15.55 36.66
CA HIS A 913 -30.74 -15.04 35.68
C HIS A 913 -31.28 -13.71 35.17
N THR A 914 -30.42 -12.71 35.01
CA THR A 914 -30.81 -11.37 34.52
C THR A 914 -30.76 -11.29 33.00
N ALA A 915 -31.41 -10.27 32.41
CA ALA A 915 -31.72 -10.17 30.98
C ALA A 915 -30.52 -9.81 30.06
N ASN A 916 -29.32 -10.31 30.36
CA ASN A 916 -28.05 -9.90 29.72
C ASN A 916 -27.50 -10.94 28.73
N SER A 917 -28.31 -11.93 28.32
CA SER A 917 -27.83 -13.15 27.63
C SER A 917 -28.32 -13.27 26.18
N CYS A 918 -28.53 -12.15 25.47
CA CYS A 918 -29.21 -12.08 24.17
C CYS A 918 -28.42 -11.31 23.08
N ASN A 919 -27.08 -11.30 23.17
CA ASN A 919 -26.20 -10.60 22.23
C ASN A 919 -25.99 -11.41 20.93
N ASP A 920 -27.02 -11.48 20.09
CA ASP A 920 -26.97 -12.01 18.71
C ASP A 920 -26.21 -11.05 17.75
N ASP A 921 -25.06 -10.54 18.20
CA ASP A 921 -24.30 -9.47 17.54
C ASP A 921 -23.58 -9.96 16.27
N VAL A 922 -23.54 -9.10 15.24
CA VAL A 922 -22.65 -9.30 14.08
C VAL A 922 -21.59 -8.20 14.03
N TYR A 923 -20.31 -8.59 14.05
CA TYR A 923 -19.16 -7.70 14.07
C TYR A 923 -18.51 -7.59 12.68
N MET A 924 -18.70 -6.45 12.01
CA MET A 924 -18.11 -6.14 10.72
C MET A 924 -16.91 -5.19 10.92
N THR A 925 -15.68 -5.68 10.75
CA THR A 925 -14.45 -4.89 10.94
C THR A 925 -13.71 -4.74 9.60
N GLY A 926 -13.71 -3.54 9.02
CA GLY A 926 -13.32 -3.32 7.62
C GLY A 926 -13.55 -1.89 7.14
N LEU A 927 -13.13 -1.61 5.91
CA LEU A 927 -13.77 -0.67 5.01
C LEU A 927 -14.70 -1.46 4.08
N PHE A 928 -15.95 -1.01 3.99
CA PHE A 928 -17.02 -1.62 3.21
C PHE A 928 -17.46 -0.67 2.09
N ILE A 929 -16.94 -0.91 0.87
CA ILE A 929 -17.32 -0.19 -0.35
C ILE A 929 -18.27 -1.08 -1.16
N ALA A 930 -19.52 -0.64 -1.36
CA ALA A 930 -20.54 -1.41 -2.08
C ALA A 930 -21.43 -0.52 -2.97
N GLU A 931 -22.27 -1.11 -3.81
CA GLU A 931 -23.33 -0.35 -4.49
C GLU A 931 -24.42 0.06 -3.49
N GLU A 932 -24.84 -0.90 -2.68
CA GLU A 932 -25.82 -0.78 -1.58
C GLU A 932 -25.30 -1.51 -0.34
N VAL A 933 -25.54 -0.97 0.86
CA VAL A 933 -25.25 -1.61 2.15
C VAL A 933 -26.50 -1.66 3.00
N GLU A 934 -26.94 -2.84 3.41
CA GLU A 934 -28.15 -3.06 4.21
C GLU A 934 -27.83 -3.92 5.44
N SER A 935 -28.15 -3.43 6.64
CA SER A 935 -28.13 -4.23 7.87
C SER A 935 -29.50 -4.32 8.54
N LYS A 936 -29.94 -5.55 8.85
CA LYS A 936 -31.19 -5.88 9.56
C LYS A 936 -30.88 -6.80 10.76
N GLY A 937 -31.84 -6.91 11.68
CA GLY A 937 -31.71 -7.68 12.93
C GLY A 937 -31.37 -6.85 14.16
N ASN A 938 -31.06 -7.52 15.28
CA ASN A 938 -31.04 -6.88 16.61
C ASN A 938 -29.77 -6.06 16.94
N THR A 939 -28.59 -6.38 16.41
CA THR A 939 -27.39 -5.51 16.48
C THR A 939 -26.30 -5.94 15.48
N VAL A 940 -25.87 -5.01 14.64
CA VAL A 940 -24.68 -5.10 13.78
C VAL A 940 -23.72 -3.97 14.17
N ILE A 941 -22.48 -4.32 14.49
CA ILE A 941 -21.44 -3.41 14.96
C ILE A 941 -20.35 -3.30 13.90
N TRP A 942 -20.34 -2.16 13.22
CA TRP A 942 -19.38 -1.80 12.19
C TRP A 942 -18.19 -1.07 12.81
N ASN A 943 -16.97 -1.51 12.50
CA ASN A 943 -15.72 -0.95 12.99
C ASN A 943 -14.77 -0.71 11.82
N SER A 944 -14.02 0.38 11.88
CA SER A 944 -12.92 0.66 10.97
C SER A 944 -11.84 -0.42 11.08
N PHE A 945 -11.34 -0.90 9.95
CA PHE A 945 -10.15 -1.76 9.90
C PHE A 945 -8.93 -1.10 10.57
N ASP A 946 -8.13 -1.86 11.31
CA ASP A 946 -6.81 -1.42 11.80
C ASP A 946 -5.71 -2.23 11.10
N CYS A 947 -4.74 -1.52 10.52
CA CYS A 947 -3.58 -2.09 9.85
C CYS A 947 -2.32 -2.09 10.72
N SER A 948 -2.43 -1.89 12.04
CA SER A 948 -1.39 -2.35 12.96
C SER A 948 -1.15 -3.84 12.71
N ALA A 949 0.06 -4.19 12.26
CA ALA A 949 0.41 -5.57 12.00
C ALA A 949 0.48 -6.33 13.34
N PRO A 950 -0.19 -7.48 13.50
CA PRO A 950 0.14 -8.40 14.56
C PRO A 950 1.61 -8.81 14.43
N GLU A 951 2.28 -9.04 15.56
CA GLU A 951 3.58 -9.72 15.53
C GLU A 951 3.42 -11.15 14.97
N GLN A 952 4.55 -11.75 14.57
CA GLN A 952 4.65 -12.93 13.70
C GLN A 952 3.65 -14.07 14.02
N PRO A 953 3.12 -14.78 12.98
CA PRO A 953 2.07 -15.78 13.13
C PRO A 953 2.37 -16.81 14.22
N VAL A 954 1.45 -16.93 15.19
CA VAL A 954 1.54 -17.88 16.29
C VAL A 954 1.67 -19.31 15.74
N VAL A 955 2.87 -19.88 15.88
CA VAL A 955 3.13 -21.29 15.59
C VAL A 955 2.30 -22.14 16.55
N ALA A 956 1.59 -23.14 16.04
CA ALA A 956 0.75 -24.02 16.83
C ALA A 956 1.58 -25.02 17.67
N SER A 957 2.12 -24.55 18.81
CA SER A 957 2.80 -25.36 19.81
C SER A 957 1.86 -25.78 20.94
N ASN A 958 1.84 -27.08 21.27
CA ASN A 958 1.06 -27.59 22.40
C ASN A 958 1.74 -27.30 23.76
N SER A 959 0.89 -27.01 24.76
CA SER A 959 1.12 -27.20 26.21
C SER A 959 1.88 -26.16 27.07
N ILE A 960 1.08 -25.36 27.79
CA ILE A 960 1.10 -25.11 29.26
C ILE A 960 2.45 -24.82 29.97
N VAL A 961 2.52 -23.61 30.56
CA VAL A 961 3.21 -23.34 31.85
C VAL A 961 2.29 -22.46 32.73
N LYS A 962 2.37 -22.56 34.06
CA LYS A 962 1.68 -21.68 35.04
C LYS A 962 2.66 -20.67 35.64
N SER A 963 2.16 -19.49 36.01
CA SER A 963 2.81 -18.59 36.98
C SER A 963 1.84 -18.15 38.08
N THR A 964 2.32 -18.14 39.33
CA THR A 964 1.62 -17.57 40.49
C THR A 964 2.09 -16.13 40.69
N MET A 965 1.21 -15.22 41.11
CA MET A 965 1.58 -13.88 41.58
C MET A 965 0.99 -13.60 42.96
N VAL A 966 1.72 -12.81 43.76
CA VAL A 966 1.21 -12.05 44.89
C VAL A 966 1.79 -10.62 44.75
N SER A 967 0.96 -9.62 45.06
CA SER A 967 1.25 -8.18 44.96
C SER A 967 2.18 -7.71 46.12
N GLU A 968 2.78 -6.51 46.14
CA GLU A 968 2.15 -5.25 45.74
C GLU A 968 3.08 -4.09 45.29
N LYS A 969 2.71 -3.51 44.14
CA LYS A 969 2.93 -2.15 43.59
C LYS A 969 4.16 -1.34 44.04
N VAL A 970 5.11 -1.19 43.10
CA VAL A 970 5.39 0.13 42.48
C VAL A 970 5.55 -0.10 40.96
N ASN A 971 4.87 0.71 40.14
CA ASN A 971 4.95 0.80 38.66
C ASN A 971 4.75 -0.49 37.80
N THR A 972 3.94 -0.31 36.74
CA THR A 972 3.74 -1.20 35.57
C THR A 972 3.05 -2.57 35.74
N THR A 973 2.20 -2.88 34.76
CA THR A 973 1.69 -4.20 34.30
C THR A 973 0.46 -4.88 34.97
N ASP A 974 -0.46 -5.28 34.09
CA ASP A 974 -1.44 -6.39 34.09
C ASP A 974 -2.76 -6.42 34.91
N LYS A 975 -3.64 -7.37 34.51
CA LYS A 975 -5.09 -7.50 34.82
C LYS A 975 -5.42 -8.55 35.91
N ILE A 976 -6.64 -8.48 36.47
CA ILE A 976 -7.14 -9.31 37.59
C ILE A 976 -8.10 -10.41 37.11
N VAL A 977 -8.09 -11.61 37.73
CA VAL A 977 -8.93 -12.79 37.40
C VAL A 977 -9.32 -13.61 38.66
N GLU A 978 -10.60 -14.00 38.82
CA GLU A 978 -11.10 -14.83 39.95
C GLU A 978 -10.46 -16.24 40.08
N ASP A 979 -10.62 -16.89 41.25
CA ASP A 979 -9.97 -18.16 41.63
C ASP A 979 -10.84 -19.43 41.64
N LEU A 980 -12.10 -19.34 42.09
CA LEU A 980 -13.09 -20.43 42.05
C LEU A 980 -14.28 -20.00 41.19
N LYS A 981 -14.23 -20.40 39.93
CA LYS A 981 -15.29 -20.22 38.94
C LYS A 981 -16.06 -21.53 38.80
N VAL A 982 -17.36 -21.46 38.61
CA VAL A 982 -18.19 -22.66 38.44
C VAL A 982 -19.28 -22.35 37.43
N THR A 983 -19.39 -23.20 36.39
CA THR A 983 -20.20 -22.94 35.21
C THR A 983 -21.26 -24.03 35.06
N VAL A 984 -22.54 -23.64 34.95
CA VAL A 984 -23.68 -24.57 34.95
C VAL A 984 -24.29 -24.66 33.56
N MET A 985 -24.36 -25.86 32.97
CA MET A 985 -24.88 -26.07 31.62
C MET A 985 -25.71 -27.36 31.46
N PRO A 986 -26.87 -27.32 30.79
CA PRO A 986 -27.66 -26.12 30.52
C PRO A 986 -28.23 -25.57 31.84
N ASN A 987 -28.58 -24.27 31.88
CA ASN A 987 -29.11 -23.61 33.06
C ASN A 987 -29.89 -22.33 32.66
N PRO A 988 -31.20 -22.40 32.39
CA PRO A 988 -32.11 -23.49 32.76
C PRO A 988 -31.89 -24.84 32.10
N SER A 989 -32.34 -25.91 32.75
CA SER A 989 -32.35 -27.28 32.24
C SER A 989 -33.69 -27.96 32.45
N THR A 990 -34.22 -28.59 31.40
CA THR A 990 -35.37 -29.51 31.50
C THR A 990 -34.95 -30.88 32.02
N THR A 991 -33.71 -31.31 31.74
CA THR A 991 -33.23 -32.68 31.98
C THR A 991 -32.34 -32.78 33.22
N TYR A 992 -31.15 -32.18 33.22
CA TYR A 992 -30.23 -32.11 34.36
C TYR A 992 -29.19 -31.00 34.18
N PHE A 993 -28.49 -30.61 35.25
CA PHE A 993 -27.39 -29.65 35.20
C PHE A 993 -26.07 -30.37 35.16
N THR A 994 -25.19 -30.00 34.23
CA THR A 994 -23.75 -30.27 34.34
C THR A 994 -23.10 -29.07 35.01
N LEU A 995 -22.66 -29.26 36.25
CA LEU A 995 -21.94 -28.29 37.07
C LEU A 995 -20.43 -28.47 36.84
N ARG A 996 -19.82 -27.61 36.01
CA ARG A 996 -18.36 -27.65 35.77
C ARG A 996 -17.64 -26.70 36.73
N LEU A 997 -16.94 -27.30 37.69
CA LEU A 997 -15.99 -26.61 38.57
C LEU A 997 -14.75 -26.20 37.77
N GLU A 998 -14.26 -24.99 38.01
CA GLU A 998 -13.02 -24.41 37.46
C GLU A 998 -12.29 -23.65 38.59
N SER A 999 -11.49 -24.37 39.39
CA SER A 999 -10.74 -23.81 40.52
C SER A 999 -9.23 -23.88 40.33
N LYS A 1000 -8.52 -22.80 40.69
CA LYS A 1000 -7.05 -22.79 40.76
C LYS A 1000 -6.53 -23.62 41.96
N ASN A 1001 -7.34 -23.80 43.01
CA ASN A 1001 -7.00 -24.58 44.20
C ASN A 1001 -7.43 -26.05 44.03
N GLN A 1002 -6.61 -27.02 44.45
CA GLN A 1002 -6.88 -28.46 44.28
C GLN A 1002 -7.55 -29.15 45.48
N THR A 1003 -7.84 -28.45 46.57
CA THR A 1003 -8.67 -28.98 47.65
C THR A 1003 -10.03 -29.45 47.13
N LEU A 1004 -10.56 -30.54 47.66
CA LEU A 1004 -11.82 -31.09 47.16
C LEU A 1004 -13.01 -30.20 47.55
N VAL A 1005 -13.98 -30.08 46.64
CA VAL A 1005 -15.15 -29.22 46.78
C VAL A 1005 -16.30 -30.02 47.40
N GLU A 1006 -17.00 -29.42 48.36
CA GLU A 1006 -18.30 -29.88 48.81
C GLU A 1006 -19.40 -29.15 48.02
N LEU A 1007 -20.34 -29.88 47.44
CA LEU A 1007 -21.53 -29.35 46.77
C LEU A 1007 -22.76 -29.64 47.63
N ARG A 1008 -23.57 -28.61 47.88
CA ARG A 1008 -24.89 -28.72 48.50
C ARG A 1008 -25.91 -28.00 47.62
N VAL A 1009 -26.76 -28.75 46.94
CA VAL A 1009 -27.87 -28.21 46.15
C VAL A 1009 -29.10 -28.17 47.04
N MET A 1010 -29.70 -26.99 47.20
CA MET A 1010 -30.81 -26.70 48.11
C MET A 1010 -32.00 -26.07 47.38
N ASP A 1011 -33.19 -26.14 47.93
CA ASP A 1011 -34.40 -25.53 47.39
C ASP A 1011 -34.80 -24.20 48.08
N ALA A 1012 -36.02 -23.72 47.78
CA ALA A 1012 -36.59 -22.44 48.23
C ALA A 1012 -36.77 -22.31 49.73
N GLY A 1013 -37.02 -23.42 50.41
CA GLY A 1013 -37.06 -23.47 51.87
C GLY A 1013 -35.67 -23.48 52.49
N GLY A 1014 -34.61 -23.51 51.67
CA GLY A 1014 -33.24 -23.78 52.11
C GLY A 1014 -32.99 -25.25 52.43
N ARG A 1015 -33.86 -26.18 51.98
CA ARG A 1015 -33.71 -27.61 52.25
C ARG A 1015 -32.81 -28.25 51.21
N VAL A 1016 -31.86 -29.07 51.66
CA VAL A 1016 -30.85 -29.72 50.80
C VAL A 1016 -31.48 -30.91 50.06
N VAL A 1017 -31.28 -30.99 48.73
CA VAL A 1017 -31.88 -32.00 47.83
C VAL A 1017 -30.86 -32.87 47.07
N ASP A 1018 -29.61 -32.43 46.92
CA ASP A 1018 -28.47 -33.25 46.47
C ASP A 1018 -27.22 -32.71 47.17
N ALA A 1019 -26.43 -33.58 47.77
CA ALA A 1019 -25.21 -33.19 48.48
C ALA A 1019 -24.08 -34.16 48.17
N ARG A 1020 -22.94 -33.63 47.71
CA ARG A 1020 -21.79 -34.41 47.27
C ARG A 1020 -20.51 -33.79 47.81
N SER A 1021 -19.93 -34.45 48.80
CA SER A 1021 -18.58 -34.15 49.27
C SER A 1021 -17.53 -34.79 48.37
N LYS A 1022 -16.29 -34.31 48.47
CA LYS A 1022 -15.11 -34.84 47.76
C LYS A 1022 -15.12 -34.68 46.22
N LEU A 1023 -15.79 -33.67 45.68
CA LEU A 1023 -15.72 -33.37 44.24
C LEU A 1023 -14.35 -32.79 43.85
N GLY A 1024 -13.90 -33.09 42.63
CA GLY A 1024 -12.64 -32.56 42.12
C GLY A 1024 -12.73 -31.07 41.78
N ALA A 1025 -11.70 -30.30 42.14
CA ALA A 1025 -11.57 -28.87 41.91
C ALA A 1025 -11.84 -28.37 40.48
N ASN A 1026 -11.65 -29.23 39.47
CA ASN A 1026 -11.89 -28.93 38.06
C ASN A 1026 -12.80 -30.00 37.40
N SER A 1027 -13.73 -30.58 38.17
CA SER A 1027 -14.62 -31.65 37.71
C SER A 1027 -15.99 -31.15 37.24
N SER A 1028 -16.56 -31.82 36.24
CA SER A 1028 -17.97 -31.68 35.86
C SER A 1028 -18.80 -32.74 36.58
N VAL A 1029 -19.75 -32.32 37.43
CA VAL A 1029 -20.71 -33.21 38.10
C VAL A 1029 -22.13 -32.97 37.59
N GLN A 1030 -22.90 -34.04 37.40
CA GLN A 1030 -24.30 -33.93 36.97
C GLN A 1030 -25.27 -34.13 38.13
N VAL A 1031 -26.18 -33.16 38.29
CA VAL A 1031 -27.24 -33.13 39.32
C VAL A 1031 -28.57 -32.75 38.69
N GLY A 1032 -29.68 -32.99 39.39
CA GLY A 1032 -30.99 -32.49 38.96
C GLY A 1032 -31.68 -33.22 37.81
N HIS A 1033 -31.26 -34.46 37.53
CA HIS A 1033 -32.03 -35.41 36.71
C HIS A 1033 -33.48 -35.51 37.21
N ASN A 1034 -33.63 -35.82 38.50
CA ASN A 1034 -34.92 -36.12 39.15
C ASN A 1034 -35.50 -34.92 39.92
N TYR A 1035 -34.98 -33.71 39.71
CA TYR A 1035 -35.51 -32.52 40.37
C TYR A 1035 -36.90 -32.15 39.86
N SER A 1036 -37.73 -31.62 40.75
CA SER A 1036 -39.01 -30.99 40.41
C SER A 1036 -38.79 -29.69 39.61
N SER A 1037 -39.81 -29.28 38.83
CA SER A 1037 -39.72 -28.08 38.01
C SER A 1037 -39.81 -26.81 38.85
N GLY A 1038 -38.66 -26.24 39.14
CA GLY A 1038 -38.40 -25.02 39.89
C GLY A 1038 -36.90 -24.81 39.98
N ILE A 1039 -36.41 -24.02 40.92
CA ILE A 1039 -34.97 -23.72 41.02
C ILE A 1039 -34.35 -24.37 42.26
N TYR A 1040 -33.01 -24.39 42.30
CA TYR A 1040 -32.23 -24.82 43.45
C TYR A 1040 -30.91 -24.03 43.60
N TYR A 1041 -30.48 -23.66 44.81
CA TYR A 1041 -29.14 -23.11 45.07
C TYR A 1041 -28.11 -24.23 45.23
N ALA A 1042 -27.17 -24.34 44.29
CA ALA A 1042 -25.94 -25.09 44.48
C ALA A 1042 -24.89 -24.23 45.21
N GLU A 1043 -24.76 -24.42 46.52
CA GLU A 1043 -23.63 -23.91 47.30
C GLU A 1043 -22.42 -24.83 47.10
N PHE A 1044 -21.31 -24.29 46.59
CA PHE A 1044 -20.02 -24.97 46.51
C PHE A 1044 -19.08 -24.42 47.57
N ILE A 1045 -18.56 -25.28 48.43
CA ILE A 1045 -17.65 -24.95 49.52
C ILE A 1045 -16.30 -25.60 49.23
N GLN A 1046 -15.25 -24.78 49.08
CA GLN A 1046 -13.88 -25.25 48.85
C GLN A 1046 -12.94 -24.62 49.91
N GLY A 1047 -12.74 -25.34 51.01
CA GLY A 1047 -12.08 -24.78 52.19
C GLY A 1047 -12.93 -23.66 52.81
N THR A 1048 -12.39 -22.45 52.89
CA THR A 1048 -13.12 -21.25 53.37
C THR A 1048 -13.92 -20.54 52.28
N GLN A 1049 -13.63 -20.78 50.99
CA GLN A 1049 -14.37 -20.13 49.90
C GLN A 1049 -15.73 -20.80 49.69
N ARG A 1050 -16.78 -19.99 49.51
CA ARG A 1050 -18.11 -20.44 49.12
C ARG A 1050 -18.57 -19.72 47.85
N LYS A 1051 -19.09 -20.46 46.87
CA LYS A 1051 -19.68 -19.91 45.64
C LYS A 1051 -21.08 -20.51 45.48
N GLY A 1052 -22.11 -19.70 45.68
CA GLY A 1052 -23.50 -20.07 45.39
C GLY A 1052 -23.82 -19.90 43.91
N ILE A 1053 -24.51 -20.87 43.32
CA ILE A 1053 -25.03 -20.81 41.94
C ILE A 1053 -26.41 -21.43 41.87
N ARG A 1054 -27.06 -21.26 40.72
CA ARG A 1054 -28.49 -21.39 40.56
C ARG A 1054 -28.75 -21.65 39.08
N LEU A 1055 -29.32 -22.77 38.62
CA LEU A 1055 -30.01 -23.86 39.32
C LEU A 1055 -31.43 -24.07 38.78
N ILE A 1056 -31.73 -23.64 37.56
CA ILE A 1056 -33.11 -23.49 37.08
C ILE A 1056 -33.63 -24.76 36.39
N LYS A 1057 -34.42 -25.59 37.08
CA LYS A 1057 -35.00 -26.83 36.53
C LYS A 1057 -36.35 -26.49 35.91
N SER A 1058 -36.36 -26.28 34.60
CA SER A 1058 -37.61 -26.04 33.87
C SER A 1058 -38.43 -27.33 33.74
N ARG A 1059 -39.74 -27.21 33.57
CA ARG A 1059 -40.62 -28.36 33.32
C ARG A 1059 -40.39 -28.82 31.87
N GLY A 1060 -39.77 -29.99 31.72
CA GLY A 1060 -39.55 -30.65 30.43
C GLY A 1060 -40.78 -31.35 29.89
#